data_AF-A0A200J6P2-F1
#
_entry.id   AF-A0A200J6P2-F1
#
_cell.length_a   1.000
_cell.length_b   1.000
_cell.length_c   1.000
_cell.angle_alpha   90.00
_cell.angle_beta   90.00
_cell.angle_gamma   90.00
#
_symmetry.space_group_name_H-M   'P 1'
#
loop_
_entity.id
_entity.type
_entity.pdbx_description
1 polymer ?
#
loop_
_entity_poly.entity_id
_entity_poly.type
_entity_poly.pdbx_seq_one_letter_code
_entity_poly.pdbx_strand_id
1 'polypeptide(L)'
;MFMKKMSKYFCLVGLLFVACTLFIPGSASAKNENVSYLQVPAELSMQESSLVKPDSFRLGLDDYVTGIIDSSIKKVVLYVNDQMIRNGAVYSDGTFDIEAGDAITKMSDKVEVVGLDRKNVELDRQIVSIEQSKINFYVDYFTLFDKEIKGSADSQVGVVSLLVNDELIRSVAVNADDTFEIPVEVGEIIETEDIVEVVGSNSGKELVRVTVPVNPLYLEAEITDFILGQDNNIVGYVSEDSSYPKAKQVQLYVNRKRYGKAALTNDGQFSVNTERNITNPNDTVVIAVLDEDGQELGRFPVKILGYFGDVKWSWDEEEQSVTFEGGTFPATNQEFNISREIGSSNRITEIKKLIFTDAVEADRESSYLFYGLDRLETFEGLDYLDVSSVENMAYMFSFVSVPELDLSNWDTRNVQSMERMFNSSRSITHLELGDFNTSNVTNMSGMFSTLNKITDLDLSFFDTSQVTDMNHMFQDMTSLTNLNLAGFDTSQVTNMNGMFGGMIRISKLEVNHFDTSKVTDMAYMFHRTAPLKELNLSNFDTSQVTRMDYMFACKNSNHQNLESQMTSLDISNFDTSNVKSMNSMFAKLLKLEQLDISHFNTSNVTDMAYMFYELDNLKELDVSKFDTSNVTDMTGMFLSPFQNSITKKNAIETLNISGFNTSNVTKMGGIFSGLTSLKELDVRHFDTSKVTLMNSMFYNLKDLKTIDLSNFDTRNATNMTGMFEYTTNLDTMVLGPNTIFQNTVKLPEKTTSPYTGKWTGPSISGTHPVEYDSSLSLVNEYDGALPGTYIREVQ
;
A
#
# COMPACT_ATOMS: atom_id res chain seq x y z
N MET A 1 18.70 22.68 33.26
CA MET A 1 18.60 24.08 32.79
C MET A 1 17.28 24.22 32.06
N PHE A 2 16.21 24.39 32.85
CA PHE A 2 15.37 25.60 32.87
C PHE A 2 14.46 25.78 31.64
N MET A 3 13.22 25.33 31.84
CA MET A 3 11.97 25.81 31.25
C MET A 3 11.99 27.31 30.89
N LYS A 4 11.60 27.64 29.66
CA LYS A 4 10.65 28.73 29.32
C LYS A 4 10.48 28.89 27.80
N LYS A 5 9.33 28.44 27.27
CA LYS A 5 8.27 29.29 26.66
C LYS A 5 7.39 28.48 25.70
N MET A 6 6.21 28.12 26.19
CA MET A 6 4.99 27.94 25.39
C MET A 6 4.54 29.26 24.77
N SER A 7 3.92 29.22 23.58
CA SER A 7 2.66 29.93 23.30
C SER A 7 2.07 29.54 21.94
N LYS A 8 0.79 29.11 21.96
CA LYS A 8 -0.21 29.04 20.86
C LYS A 8 0.02 27.90 19.85
N TYR A 9 -0.90 26.95 19.65
CA TYR A 9 -2.31 27.08 19.33
C TYR A 9 -3.12 25.81 19.70
N PHE A 10 -4.46 25.99 19.78
CA PHE A 10 -5.56 25.01 19.83
C PHE A 10 -6.12 24.52 21.19
N CYS A 11 -7.12 25.28 21.65
CA CYS A 11 -8.38 24.83 22.30
C CYS A 11 -9.09 23.73 21.48
N LEU A 12 -9.94 22.83 21.99
CA LEU A 12 -10.45 22.50 23.32
C LEU A 12 -11.21 21.16 23.13
N VAL A 13 -10.79 20.06 23.76
CA VAL A 13 -11.67 18.89 24.03
C VAL A 13 -11.25 18.39 25.41
N GLY A 14 -12.16 18.49 26.37
CA GLY A 14 -11.96 18.05 27.74
C GLY A 14 -12.61 16.70 27.96
N LEU A 15 -11.93 15.82 28.71
CA LEU A 15 -12.56 14.68 29.35
C LEU A 15 -11.72 14.16 30.53
N LEU A 16 -12.48 13.70 31.54
CA LEU A 16 -12.16 12.96 32.78
C LEU A 16 -11.64 13.74 34.02
N PHE A 17 -12.35 13.72 35.18
CA PHE A 17 -12.54 12.62 36.18
C PHE A 17 -11.20 12.23 36.84
N VAL A 18 -10.99 11.93 38.13
CA VAL A 18 -11.72 11.62 39.38
C VAL A 18 -10.73 11.98 40.51
N ALA A 19 -11.21 12.33 41.72
CA ALA A 19 -10.65 11.79 42.97
C ALA A 19 -11.46 12.25 44.18
N CYS A 20 -12.44 11.42 44.55
CA CYS A 20 -13.00 11.37 45.89
C CYS A 20 -12.23 10.30 46.68
N THR A 21 -11.92 10.53 47.95
CA THR A 21 -11.53 9.45 48.89
C THR A 21 -12.19 9.62 50.26
N LEU A 22 -13.09 8.66 50.55
CA LEU A 22 -13.25 7.85 51.77
C LEU A 22 -13.61 8.49 53.16
N PHE A 23 -14.84 8.17 53.64
CA PHE A 23 -15.20 7.31 54.82
C PHE A 23 -14.33 7.45 56.11
N ILE A 24 -14.76 7.58 57.40
CA ILE A 24 -16.01 7.42 58.21
C ILE A 24 -15.88 8.23 59.56
N PRO A 25 -16.70 8.09 60.65
CA PRO A 25 -17.25 9.20 61.42
C PRO A 25 -16.61 9.39 62.82
N GLY A 26 -16.94 10.49 63.50
CA GLY A 26 -16.50 10.72 64.87
C GLY A 26 -17.33 11.80 65.56
N SER A 27 -18.03 11.39 66.61
CA SER A 27 -18.89 12.16 67.51
C SER A 27 -18.16 13.28 68.27
N ALA A 28 -18.87 14.39 68.53
CA ALA A 28 -19.06 14.99 69.87
C ALA A 28 -19.69 16.40 69.82
N SER A 29 -20.85 16.52 70.49
CA SER A 29 -21.25 17.57 71.44
C SER A 29 -20.60 18.96 71.35
N ALA A 30 -21.42 20.02 71.17
CA ALA A 30 -21.73 20.96 72.26
C ALA A 30 -22.58 22.18 71.81
N LYS A 31 -23.64 22.41 72.61
CA LYS A 31 -24.16 23.69 73.14
C LYS A 31 -24.91 24.69 72.24
N ASN A 32 -26.22 24.74 72.52
CA ASN A 32 -27.07 25.93 72.64
C ASN A 32 -26.32 27.20 73.05
N GLU A 33 -26.67 28.33 72.44
CA GLU A 33 -26.84 29.62 73.10
C GLU A 33 -27.97 30.44 72.44
N ASN A 34 -28.89 30.91 73.29
CA ASN A 34 -29.97 31.88 73.03
C ASN A 34 -29.40 33.30 72.90
N VAL A 35 -29.92 34.14 71.98
CA VAL A 35 -30.01 35.61 72.12
C VAL A 35 -31.17 36.10 71.24
N SER A 36 -32.40 36.22 71.75
CA SER A 36 -33.06 37.41 72.32
C SER A 36 -33.34 38.59 71.37
N TYR A 37 -34.65 38.76 71.09
CA TYR A 37 -35.46 39.98 70.98
C TYR A 37 -34.80 41.32 70.65
N LEU A 38 -35.29 41.91 69.54
CA LEU A 38 -35.39 43.36 69.37
C LEU A 38 -36.81 43.69 68.88
N GLN A 39 -37.63 44.16 69.82
CA GLN A 39 -38.88 44.87 69.53
C GLN A 39 -38.57 46.25 68.96
N VAL A 40 -39.31 46.64 67.93
CA VAL A 40 -39.55 48.05 67.54
C VAL A 40 -41.08 48.19 67.46
N PRO A 41 -41.67 49.29 67.96
CA PRO A 41 -43.04 49.30 68.49
C PRO A 41 -44.10 49.37 67.39
N ALA A 42 -45.14 48.56 67.52
CA ALA A 42 -46.38 48.73 66.77
C ALA A 42 -47.16 49.91 67.36
N GLU A 43 -47.35 50.95 66.54
CA GLU A 43 -48.39 51.95 66.74
C GLU A 43 -49.76 51.24 66.74
N LEU A 44 -50.48 51.36 67.85
CA LEU A 44 -51.89 50.98 67.93
C LEU A 44 -52.71 51.95 67.05
N SER A 45 -53.01 51.54 65.82
CA SER A 45 -54.20 52.01 65.11
C SER A 45 -55.34 51.03 65.39
N MET A 46 -56.45 51.52 65.95
CA MET A 46 -57.67 50.75 66.16
C MET A 46 -58.12 50.05 64.87
N GLN A 47 -57.98 48.74 64.80
CA GLN A 47 -58.61 47.91 63.77
C GLN A 47 -60.02 47.60 64.27
N GLU A 48 -61.04 48.16 63.61
CA GLU A 48 -62.43 47.73 63.82
C GLU A 48 -62.50 46.22 63.62
N SER A 49 -63.18 45.49 64.50
CA SER A 49 -63.35 44.05 64.36
C SER A 49 -64.10 43.77 63.07
N SER A 50 -63.42 43.23 62.07
CA SER A 50 -64.04 42.84 60.80
C SER A 50 -65.21 41.89 61.04
N LEU A 51 -66.33 42.22 60.40
CA LEU A 51 -67.62 41.54 60.44
C LEU A 51 -67.73 40.43 59.38
N VAL A 52 -66.81 40.32 58.43
CA VAL A 52 -66.72 39.23 57.45
C VAL A 52 -65.29 38.70 57.41
N LYS A 53 -65.07 37.41 57.62
CA LYS A 53 -63.73 36.79 57.59
C LYS A 53 -63.73 35.67 56.54
N PRO A 54 -63.33 35.96 55.30
CA PRO A 54 -63.18 34.93 54.28
C PRO A 54 -61.96 34.05 54.59
N ASP A 55 -62.08 32.76 54.33
CA ASP A 55 -60.96 31.82 54.27
C ASP A 55 -60.16 32.04 52.98
N SER A 56 -58.88 31.65 52.96
CA SER A 56 -58.05 31.71 51.75
C SER A 56 -58.62 30.81 50.65
N PHE A 57 -58.54 31.26 49.40
CA PHE A 57 -58.99 30.50 48.23
C PHE A 57 -57.79 29.85 47.52
N ARG A 58 -57.73 28.52 47.46
CA ARG A 58 -56.64 27.79 46.82
C ARG A 58 -56.91 27.65 45.33
N LEU A 59 -56.17 28.42 44.54
CA LEU A 59 -56.34 28.49 43.10
C LEU A 59 -56.20 27.11 42.46
N GLY A 60 -57.23 26.68 41.74
CA GLY A 60 -57.26 25.40 41.05
C GLY A 60 -57.74 24.21 41.89
N LEU A 61 -57.94 24.37 43.20
CA LEU A 61 -58.44 23.31 44.10
C LEU A 61 -59.79 23.64 44.74
N ASP A 62 -60.00 24.89 45.14
CA ASP A 62 -61.25 25.31 45.76
C ASP A 62 -62.25 25.77 44.70
N ASP A 63 -63.50 25.36 44.81
CA ASP A 63 -64.59 25.80 43.93
C ASP A 63 -65.40 26.96 44.56
N TYR A 64 -65.23 27.19 45.86
CA TYR A 64 -66.00 28.17 46.65
C TYR A 64 -65.07 29.03 47.50
N VAL A 65 -65.34 30.34 47.58
CA VAL A 65 -64.86 31.18 48.66
C VAL A 65 -65.77 30.97 49.85
N THR A 66 -65.20 30.58 50.98
CA THR A 66 -65.95 30.33 52.22
C THR A 66 -65.47 31.25 53.34
N GLY A 67 -66.15 31.24 54.47
CA GLY A 67 -65.70 31.95 55.66
C GLY A 67 -66.79 32.15 56.69
N ILE A 68 -66.52 33.02 57.67
CA ILE A 68 -67.46 33.33 58.76
C ILE A 68 -67.84 34.80 58.77
N ILE A 69 -69.04 35.11 59.27
CA ILE A 69 -69.57 36.47 59.41
C ILE A 69 -70.04 36.74 60.83
N ASP A 70 -70.08 38.03 61.19
CA ASP A 70 -70.77 38.51 62.37
C ASP A 70 -72.30 38.47 62.19
N SER A 71 -73.00 38.32 63.31
CA SER A 71 -74.47 38.24 63.36
C SER A 71 -75.19 39.47 62.78
N SER A 72 -74.52 40.62 62.59
CA SER A 72 -75.07 41.81 61.94
C SER A 72 -75.14 41.69 60.42
N ILE A 73 -74.27 40.89 59.79
CA ILE A 73 -74.27 40.62 58.35
C ILE A 73 -75.44 39.68 58.01
N LYS A 74 -76.12 39.96 56.89
CA LYS A 74 -77.30 39.21 56.44
C LYS A 74 -77.19 38.71 55.00
N LYS A 75 -76.26 39.25 54.23
CA LYS A 75 -75.90 38.79 52.88
C LYS A 75 -74.40 38.99 52.68
N VAL A 76 -73.79 38.14 51.85
CA VAL A 76 -72.42 38.31 51.37
C VAL A 76 -72.41 38.36 49.85
N VAL A 77 -71.47 39.12 49.28
CA VAL A 77 -71.32 39.30 47.83
C VAL A 77 -69.86 39.19 47.45
N LEU A 78 -69.56 38.41 46.42
CA LEU A 78 -68.21 38.29 45.87
C LEU A 78 -67.96 39.37 44.82
N TYR A 79 -66.83 40.04 44.98
CA TYR A 79 -66.24 40.92 43.98
C TYR A 79 -64.93 40.33 43.50
N VAL A 80 -64.71 40.36 42.18
CA VAL A 80 -63.44 39.99 41.57
C VAL A 80 -63.03 41.10 40.62
N ASN A 81 -61.84 41.66 40.80
CA ASN A 81 -61.30 42.79 40.04
C ASN A 81 -62.27 43.99 40.01
N ASP A 82 -62.77 44.36 41.19
CA ASP A 82 -63.71 45.47 41.44
C ASP A 82 -65.10 45.34 40.76
N GLN A 83 -65.40 44.18 40.15
CA GLN A 83 -66.73 43.86 39.60
C GLN A 83 -67.51 42.94 40.54
N MET A 84 -68.79 43.24 40.74
CA MET A 84 -69.69 42.38 41.49
C MET A 84 -69.98 41.11 40.69
N ILE A 85 -69.64 39.95 41.22
CA ILE A 85 -69.82 38.67 40.54
C ILE A 85 -71.17 38.05 40.90
N ARG A 86 -71.35 37.67 42.17
CA ARG A 86 -72.58 37.02 42.66
C ARG A 86 -72.73 37.13 44.17
N ASN A 87 -73.96 36.92 44.65
CA ASN A 87 -74.25 36.78 46.07
C ASN A 87 -73.91 35.37 46.55
N GLY A 88 -73.46 35.24 47.80
CA GLY A 88 -73.27 33.95 48.47
C GLY A 88 -74.44 33.52 49.32
N ALA A 89 -74.43 32.25 49.70
CA ALA A 89 -75.33 31.74 50.73
C ALA A 89 -74.76 32.11 52.11
N VAL A 90 -75.62 32.64 52.99
CA VAL A 90 -75.31 32.87 54.40
C VAL A 90 -76.11 31.88 55.24
N TYR A 91 -75.40 31.13 56.08
CA TYR A 91 -75.99 30.07 56.89
C TYR A 91 -76.30 30.55 58.32
N SER A 92 -77.22 29.87 58.99
CA SER A 92 -77.70 30.24 60.32
C SER A 92 -76.64 30.12 61.42
N ASP A 93 -75.58 29.37 61.18
CA ASP A 93 -74.43 29.20 62.07
C ASP A 93 -73.39 30.32 61.94
N GLY A 94 -73.61 31.28 61.04
CA GLY A 94 -72.70 32.40 60.80
C GLY A 94 -71.59 32.10 59.79
N THR A 95 -71.68 31.00 59.02
CA THR A 95 -70.79 30.74 57.88
C THR A 95 -71.38 31.25 56.56
N PHE A 96 -70.53 31.35 55.54
CA PHE A 96 -70.97 31.60 54.17
C PHE A 96 -70.15 30.79 53.16
N ASP A 97 -70.75 30.55 51.99
CA ASP A 97 -70.02 30.14 50.80
C ASP A 97 -70.48 30.96 49.57
N ILE A 98 -69.55 31.18 48.65
CA ILE A 98 -69.81 31.80 47.35
C ILE A 98 -69.05 30.98 46.31
N GLU A 99 -69.77 30.41 45.34
CA GLU A 99 -69.16 29.74 44.20
C GLU A 99 -68.25 30.73 43.46
N ALA A 100 -66.99 30.34 43.29
CA ALA A 100 -65.95 31.25 42.83
C ALA A 100 -64.91 30.59 41.91
N GLY A 101 -64.90 29.26 41.79
CA GLY A 101 -63.92 28.50 40.98
C GLY A 101 -63.89 28.87 39.50
N ASP A 102 -65.01 29.36 38.96
CA ASP A 102 -65.10 29.86 37.58
C ASP A 102 -64.66 31.33 37.43
N ALA A 103 -64.70 32.11 38.51
CA ALA A 103 -64.45 33.55 38.52
C ALA A 103 -63.03 33.90 38.99
N ILE A 104 -62.45 33.13 39.90
CA ILE A 104 -61.08 33.30 40.41
C ILE A 104 -60.17 32.36 39.64
N THR A 105 -59.53 32.88 38.60
CA THR A 105 -58.82 32.06 37.60
C THR A 105 -57.31 32.23 37.64
N LYS A 106 -56.80 33.23 38.36
CA LYS A 106 -55.37 33.53 38.47
C LYS A 106 -55.02 34.15 39.82
N MET A 107 -53.77 33.96 40.23
CA MET A 107 -53.23 34.50 41.49
C MET A 107 -53.31 36.04 41.60
N SER A 108 -53.35 36.72 40.46
CA SER A 108 -53.42 38.18 40.41
C SER A 108 -54.84 38.75 40.52
N ASP A 109 -55.87 37.90 40.58
CA ASP A 109 -57.25 38.39 40.72
C ASP A 109 -57.43 39.06 42.08
N LYS A 110 -57.95 40.29 42.09
CA LYS A 110 -58.29 40.99 43.33
C LYS A 110 -59.66 40.50 43.79
N VAL A 111 -59.71 39.66 44.81
CA VAL A 111 -60.95 39.04 45.28
C VAL A 111 -61.36 39.63 46.62
N GLU A 112 -62.61 40.04 46.73
CA GLU A 112 -63.17 40.65 47.93
C GLU A 112 -64.55 40.06 48.24
N VAL A 113 -64.84 39.83 49.52
CA VAL A 113 -66.19 39.51 50.01
C VAL A 113 -66.74 40.71 50.77
N VAL A 114 -67.94 41.10 50.39
CA VAL A 114 -68.65 42.25 50.97
C VAL A 114 -69.83 41.76 51.80
N GLY A 115 -69.85 42.10 53.07
CA GLY A 115 -70.95 41.83 54.00
C GLY A 115 -71.95 42.97 54.02
N LEU A 116 -73.23 42.65 53.82
CA LEU A 116 -74.34 43.60 53.77
C LEU A 116 -75.38 43.33 54.85
N ASP A 117 -76.08 44.38 55.28
CA ASP A 117 -77.25 44.28 56.16
C ASP A 117 -78.54 43.89 55.41
N ARG A 118 -79.68 43.78 56.14
CA ARG A 118 -81.00 43.47 55.53
C ARG A 118 -81.50 44.52 54.53
N LYS A 119 -80.99 45.74 54.58
CA LYS A 119 -81.33 46.86 53.68
C LYS A 119 -80.31 47.01 52.55
N ASN A 120 -79.38 46.06 52.40
CA ASN A 120 -78.27 46.05 51.43
C ASN A 120 -77.25 47.18 51.64
N VAL A 121 -77.10 47.70 52.86
CA VAL A 121 -76.02 48.63 53.18
C VAL A 121 -74.75 47.82 53.45
N GLU A 122 -73.64 48.23 52.83
CA GLU A 122 -72.32 47.65 53.08
C GLU A 122 -71.88 47.94 54.51
N LEU A 123 -71.61 46.88 55.26
CA LEU A 123 -71.16 46.95 56.64
C LEU A 123 -69.69 46.59 56.79
N ASP A 124 -69.17 45.68 55.95
CA ASP A 124 -67.76 45.31 55.93
C ASP A 124 -67.35 44.74 54.57
N ARG A 125 -66.07 44.88 54.22
CA ARG A 125 -65.47 44.35 52.98
C ARG A 125 -64.08 43.83 53.29
N GLN A 126 -63.84 42.56 52.98
CA GLN A 126 -62.55 41.93 53.19
C GLN A 126 -62.00 41.28 51.93
N ILE A 127 -60.68 41.33 51.80
CA ILE A 127 -59.94 40.68 50.71
C ILE A 127 -59.86 39.18 51.01
N VAL A 128 -60.09 38.36 49.98
CA VAL A 128 -59.84 36.92 50.01
C VAL A 128 -58.41 36.70 49.53
N SER A 129 -57.58 36.08 50.37
CA SER A 129 -56.22 35.72 49.95
C SER A 129 -56.27 34.55 48.98
N ILE A 130 -55.73 34.71 47.78
CA ILE A 130 -55.56 33.60 46.84
C ILE A 130 -54.22 32.92 47.14
N GLU A 131 -54.26 31.62 47.36
CA GLU A 131 -53.07 30.79 47.61
C GLU A 131 -52.86 29.79 46.48
N GLN A 132 -51.59 29.50 46.17
CA GLN A 132 -51.23 28.38 45.29
C GLN A 132 -50.85 27.19 46.18
N SER A 133 -51.59 26.09 46.09
CA SER A 133 -51.22 24.87 46.82
C SER A 133 -50.00 24.23 46.18
N LYS A 134 -49.00 23.88 47.00
CA LYS A 134 -47.87 23.06 46.56
C LYS A 134 -48.29 21.59 46.60
N ILE A 135 -48.19 20.91 45.47
CA ILE A 135 -48.39 19.47 45.35
C ILE A 135 -47.02 18.83 45.44
N ASN A 136 -46.79 17.96 46.43
CA ASN A 136 -45.60 17.12 46.43
C ASN A 136 -45.80 16.05 45.36
N PHE A 137 -44.98 16.15 44.31
CA PHE A 137 -44.99 15.24 43.18
C PHE A 137 -43.54 14.96 42.82
N TYR A 138 -43.09 13.76 43.12
CA TYR A 138 -41.72 13.32 42.92
C TYR A 138 -41.70 12.17 41.94
N VAL A 139 -40.80 12.23 40.97
CA VAL A 139 -40.56 11.19 39.99
C VAL A 139 -39.12 10.71 40.19
N ASP A 140 -38.92 9.40 40.28
CA ASP A 140 -37.60 8.79 40.35
C ASP A 140 -36.80 9.07 39.07
N TYR A 141 -35.48 8.95 39.19
CA TYR A 141 -34.59 9.03 38.02
C TYR A 141 -34.92 7.93 37.02
N PHE A 142 -34.96 8.29 35.75
CA PHE A 142 -35.13 7.35 34.64
C PHE A 142 -33.84 7.27 33.83
N THR A 143 -33.37 6.06 33.59
CA THR A 143 -32.24 5.75 32.70
C THR A 143 -32.79 5.03 31.49
N LEU A 144 -32.30 5.37 30.29
CA LEU A 144 -32.69 4.71 29.03
C LEU A 144 -32.70 3.19 29.19
N PHE A 145 -33.74 2.52 28.67
CA PHE A 145 -34.07 1.10 28.88
C PHE A 145 -34.66 0.73 30.26
N ASP A 146 -35.03 1.68 31.12
CA ASP A 146 -35.79 1.37 32.34
C ASP A 146 -37.20 0.91 31.95
N LYS A 147 -37.71 -0.08 32.66
CA LYS A 147 -39.01 -0.71 32.36
C LYS A 147 -40.21 0.04 32.95
N GLU A 148 -39.94 1.06 33.74
CA GLU A 148 -40.94 1.73 34.54
C GLU A 148 -40.46 3.12 35.00
N ILE A 149 -41.39 4.06 35.09
CA ILE A 149 -41.19 5.34 35.78
C ILE A 149 -41.94 5.28 37.10
N LYS A 150 -41.20 5.46 38.19
CA LYS A 150 -41.72 5.43 39.56
C LYS A 150 -41.76 6.81 40.18
N GLY A 151 -42.54 6.95 41.23
CA GLY A 151 -42.56 8.17 42.00
C GLY A 151 -43.61 8.16 43.11
N SER A 152 -43.82 9.33 43.69
CA SER A 152 -44.82 9.57 44.73
C SER A 152 -45.59 10.86 44.49
N ALA A 153 -46.86 10.88 44.82
CA ALA A 153 -47.75 12.02 44.64
C ALA A 153 -48.68 12.18 45.85
N ASP A 154 -48.91 13.41 46.31
CA ASP A 154 -49.90 13.67 47.37
C ASP A 154 -51.28 13.06 47.01
N SER A 155 -52.02 12.63 48.03
CA SER A 155 -53.34 11.94 47.94
C SER A 155 -54.41 12.66 47.10
N GLN A 156 -54.20 13.93 46.76
CA GLN A 156 -55.07 14.74 45.90
C GLN A 156 -54.86 14.48 44.40
N VAL A 157 -53.77 13.81 44.01
CA VAL A 157 -53.52 13.34 42.63
C VAL A 157 -54.15 11.96 42.48
N GLY A 158 -55.16 11.84 41.62
CA GLY A 158 -55.87 10.57 41.42
C GLY A 158 -55.26 9.71 40.31
N VAL A 159 -54.66 10.34 39.30
CA VAL A 159 -54.13 9.69 38.09
C VAL A 159 -52.83 10.35 37.67
N VAL A 160 -51.85 9.54 37.29
CA VAL A 160 -50.57 9.96 36.71
C VAL A 160 -50.49 9.51 35.27
N SER A 161 -50.13 10.41 34.36
CA SER A 161 -50.01 10.16 32.91
C SER A 161 -48.58 10.34 32.44
N LEU A 162 -48.08 9.42 31.62
CA LEU A 162 -46.81 9.53 30.90
C LEU A 162 -47.05 10.09 29.51
N LEU A 163 -46.34 11.16 29.18
CA LEU A 163 -46.27 11.72 27.84
C LEU A 163 -44.84 11.62 27.34
N VAL A 164 -44.67 11.24 26.09
CA VAL A 164 -43.37 11.25 25.40
C VAL A 164 -43.52 12.05 24.12
N ASN A 165 -42.71 13.09 23.95
CA ASN A 165 -42.77 14.01 22.80
C ASN A 165 -44.19 14.57 22.55
N ASP A 166 -44.82 15.05 23.63
CA ASP A 166 -46.20 15.56 23.68
C ASP A 166 -47.32 14.52 23.40
N GLU A 167 -46.99 13.25 23.14
CA GLU A 167 -47.96 12.18 22.94
C GLU A 167 -48.28 11.47 24.26
N LEU A 168 -49.56 11.35 24.60
CA LEU A 168 -50.01 10.57 25.76
C LEU A 168 -49.80 9.09 25.50
N ILE A 169 -48.84 8.50 26.22
CA ILE A 169 -48.54 7.06 26.13
C ILE A 169 -49.53 6.28 26.99
N ARG A 170 -49.61 6.60 28.29
CA ARG A 170 -50.51 5.89 29.21
C ARG A 170 -50.81 6.66 30.50
N SER A 171 -51.83 6.20 31.23
CA SER A 171 -52.20 6.72 32.55
C SER A 171 -52.38 5.59 33.56
N VAL A 172 -51.94 5.81 34.80
CA VAL A 172 -52.08 4.89 35.94
C VAL A 172 -52.70 5.61 37.14
N ALA A 173 -53.43 4.90 37.99
CA ALA A 173 -53.92 5.47 39.24
C ALA A 173 -52.78 5.60 40.26
N VAL A 174 -52.83 6.62 41.12
CA VAL A 174 -51.94 6.69 42.30
C VAL A 174 -52.35 5.61 43.30
N ASN A 175 -51.37 4.89 43.83
CA ASN A 175 -51.57 3.81 44.80
C ASN A 175 -52.04 4.37 46.16
N ALA A 176 -52.63 3.51 46.99
CA ALA A 176 -53.13 3.90 48.31
C ALA A 176 -52.04 4.34 49.31
N ASP A 177 -50.77 4.10 48.99
CA ASP A 177 -49.59 4.51 49.75
C ASP A 177 -48.91 5.76 49.17
N ASP A 178 -49.62 6.52 48.33
CA ASP A 178 -49.16 7.74 47.67
C ASP A 178 -48.01 7.53 46.66
N THR A 179 -47.78 6.29 46.19
CA THR A 179 -46.80 5.97 45.14
C THR A 179 -47.44 5.75 43.77
N PHE A 180 -46.66 5.77 42.69
CA PHE A 180 -47.10 5.32 41.37
C PHE A 180 -45.97 4.62 40.62
N GLU A 181 -46.36 3.75 39.68
CA GLU A 181 -45.47 3.02 38.79
C GLU A 181 -46.11 3.00 37.40
N ILE A 182 -45.42 3.56 36.41
CA ILE A 182 -45.86 3.61 35.02
C ILE A 182 -44.95 2.66 34.23
N PRO A 183 -45.44 1.50 33.76
CA PRO A 183 -44.68 0.65 32.86
C PRO A 183 -44.29 1.40 31.58
N VAL A 184 -43.05 1.22 31.14
CA VAL A 184 -42.52 1.74 29.87
C VAL A 184 -42.21 0.55 28.97
N GLU A 185 -42.90 0.45 27.84
CA GLU A 185 -42.69 -0.60 26.85
C GLU A 185 -41.56 -0.26 25.88
N VAL A 186 -40.99 -1.29 25.27
CA VAL A 186 -39.90 -1.16 24.30
C VAL A 186 -40.35 -0.29 23.13
N GLY A 187 -39.63 0.81 22.88
CA GLY A 187 -39.92 1.73 21.78
C GLY A 187 -40.73 2.97 22.17
N GLU A 188 -41.17 3.08 23.43
CA GLU A 188 -41.88 4.27 23.92
C GLU A 188 -40.93 5.43 24.26
N ILE A 189 -39.74 5.13 24.80
CA ILE A 189 -38.63 6.07 25.02
C ILE A 189 -37.38 5.43 24.40
N ILE A 190 -36.82 6.05 23.37
CA ILE A 190 -35.81 5.46 22.49
C ILE A 190 -34.47 6.19 22.51
N GLU A 191 -34.45 7.47 22.81
CA GLU A 191 -33.23 8.28 22.88
C GLU A 191 -33.26 9.26 24.07
N THR A 192 -32.10 9.77 24.47
CA THR A 192 -31.99 10.69 25.61
C THR A 192 -32.62 12.07 25.36
N GLU A 193 -32.86 12.37 24.09
CA GLU A 193 -33.45 13.58 23.57
C GLU A 193 -34.99 13.54 23.60
N ASP A 194 -35.60 12.37 23.83
CA ASP A 194 -37.05 12.25 24.00
C ASP A 194 -37.53 13.12 25.17
N ILE A 195 -38.55 13.94 24.92
CA ILE A 195 -39.15 14.78 25.95
C ILE A 195 -40.13 13.92 26.75
N VAL A 196 -39.68 13.41 27.89
CA VAL A 196 -40.49 12.58 28.78
C VAL A 196 -41.10 13.43 29.88
N GLU A 197 -42.42 13.43 29.98
CA GLU A 197 -43.16 14.19 30.99
C GLU A 197 -44.14 13.30 31.75
N VAL A 198 -44.22 13.51 33.07
CA VAL A 198 -45.15 12.84 33.96
C VAL A 198 -46.11 13.87 34.55
N VAL A 199 -47.41 13.66 34.32
CA VAL A 199 -48.48 14.62 34.63
C VAL A 199 -49.42 14.03 35.68
N GLY A 200 -49.49 14.66 36.84
CA GLY A 200 -50.46 14.35 37.89
C GLY A 200 -51.77 15.10 37.67
N SER A 201 -52.89 14.38 37.71
CA SER A 201 -54.23 14.94 37.51
C SER A 201 -55.25 14.39 38.51
N ASN A 202 -56.35 15.11 38.68
CA ASN A 202 -57.52 14.63 39.41
C ASN A 202 -58.79 15.01 38.65
N SER A 203 -59.69 14.04 38.46
CA SER A 203 -60.96 14.23 37.75
C SER A 203 -60.82 14.91 36.37
N GLY A 204 -59.71 14.62 35.67
CA GLY A 204 -59.39 15.17 34.34
C GLY A 204 -58.73 16.56 34.34
N LYS A 205 -58.51 17.18 35.51
CA LYS A 205 -57.79 18.45 35.65
C LYS A 205 -56.31 18.20 35.93
N GLU A 206 -55.42 18.74 35.11
CA GLU A 206 -53.97 18.74 35.36
C GLU A 206 -53.67 19.56 36.61
N LEU A 207 -52.91 18.96 37.52
CA LEU A 207 -52.54 19.56 38.80
C LEU A 207 -51.04 19.85 38.88
N VAL A 208 -50.21 18.99 38.28
CA VAL A 208 -48.74 19.09 38.28
C VAL A 208 -48.15 18.37 37.06
N ARG A 209 -47.03 18.88 36.53
CA ARG A 209 -46.27 18.30 35.42
C ARG A 209 -44.78 18.35 35.74
N VAL A 210 -44.10 17.25 35.54
CA VAL A 210 -42.65 17.12 35.73
C VAL A 210 -42.03 16.54 34.47
N THR A 211 -41.05 17.23 33.91
CA THR A 211 -40.17 16.66 32.87
C THR A 211 -39.17 15.73 33.54
N VAL A 212 -39.10 14.49 33.07
CA VAL A 212 -38.20 13.44 33.56
C VAL A 212 -36.97 13.41 32.65
N PRO A 213 -35.77 13.76 33.15
CA PRO A 213 -34.55 13.62 32.37
C PRO A 213 -34.29 12.15 32.04
N VAL A 214 -34.18 11.81 30.74
CA VAL A 214 -33.76 10.49 30.29
C VAL A 214 -32.25 10.42 30.35
N ASN A 215 -31.71 9.71 31.35
CA ASN A 215 -30.27 9.55 31.48
C ASN A 215 -29.75 8.47 30.52
N PRO A 216 -28.61 8.67 29.84
CA PRO A 216 -28.01 7.62 29.03
C PRO A 216 -27.57 6.44 29.90
N LEU A 217 -27.67 5.22 29.37
CA LEU A 217 -27.03 4.06 29.96
C LEU A 217 -25.55 4.06 29.55
N TYR A 218 -24.65 4.33 30.50
CA TYR A 218 -23.21 4.17 30.28
C TYR A 218 -22.82 2.71 30.42
N LEU A 219 -22.45 2.10 29.29
CA LEU A 219 -22.08 0.71 29.18
C LEU A 219 -20.66 0.59 28.62
N GLU A 220 -19.80 -0.10 29.33
CA GLU A 220 -18.42 -0.38 28.91
C GLU A 220 -18.21 -1.90 28.88
N ALA A 221 -17.42 -2.36 27.91
CA ALA A 221 -17.00 -3.76 27.83
C ALA A 221 -15.50 -3.85 27.58
N GLU A 222 -14.81 -4.55 28.47
CA GLU A 222 -13.43 -4.97 28.28
C GLU A 222 -13.44 -6.41 27.77
N ILE A 223 -13.12 -6.59 26.49
CA ILE A 223 -13.12 -7.90 25.83
C ILE A 223 -11.68 -8.29 25.56
N THR A 224 -11.29 -9.51 25.95
CA THR A 224 -9.95 -10.01 25.62
C THR A 224 -9.83 -10.23 24.12
N ASP A 225 -8.69 -9.86 23.56
CA ASP A 225 -8.34 -10.16 22.17
C ASP A 225 -8.54 -11.65 21.87
N PHE A 226 -9.13 -11.96 20.71
CA PHE A 226 -9.39 -13.33 20.28
C PHE A 226 -8.23 -13.84 19.42
N ILE A 227 -7.57 -14.89 19.86
CA ILE A 227 -6.45 -15.51 19.13
C ILE A 227 -6.98 -16.54 18.14
N LEU A 228 -6.81 -16.25 16.85
CA LEU A 228 -7.24 -17.11 15.75
C LEU A 228 -6.59 -18.49 15.83
N GLY A 229 -7.42 -19.54 15.81
CA GLY A 229 -6.98 -20.93 15.82
C GLY A 229 -6.58 -21.49 17.20
N GLN A 230 -6.46 -20.65 18.23
CA GLN A 230 -6.16 -21.09 19.60
C GLN A 230 -7.40 -20.98 20.51
N ASP A 231 -8.11 -19.85 20.45
CA ASP A 231 -9.23 -19.58 21.34
C ASP A 231 -10.52 -20.25 20.84
N ASN A 232 -11.27 -20.84 21.77
CA ASN A 232 -12.61 -21.40 21.50
C ASN A 232 -13.73 -20.54 22.08
N ASN A 233 -13.40 -19.59 22.97
CA ASN A 233 -14.35 -18.70 23.62
C ASN A 233 -13.84 -17.27 23.52
N ILE A 234 -14.75 -16.31 23.42
CA ILE A 234 -14.47 -14.90 23.71
C ILE A 234 -14.84 -14.67 25.16
N VAL A 235 -13.91 -14.11 25.93
CA VAL A 235 -14.11 -13.76 27.33
C VAL A 235 -13.99 -12.26 27.52
N GLY A 236 -14.64 -11.76 28.55
CA GLY A 236 -14.61 -10.34 28.84
C GLY A 236 -15.43 -9.98 30.07
N TYR A 237 -15.52 -8.69 30.29
CA TYR A 237 -16.22 -8.07 31.41
C TYR A 237 -17.06 -6.92 30.88
N VAL A 238 -18.29 -6.82 31.35
CA VAL A 238 -19.20 -5.71 31.07
C VAL A 238 -19.46 -4.97 32.37
N SER A 239 -19.21 -3.67 32.38
CA SER A 239 -19.60 -2.76 33.46
C SER A 239 -20.68 -1.79 33.01
N GLU A 240 -21.54 -1.46 33.96
CA GLU A 240 -22.56 -0.42 33.81
C GLU A 240 -22.59 0.47 35.05
N ASP A 241 -22.69 1.79 34.83
CA ASP A 241 -22.81 2.76 35.91
C ASP A 241 -24.30 2.94 36.28
N SER A 242 -24.86 1.89 36.91
CA SER A 242 -26.26 1.86 37.33
C SER A 242 -26.43 1.25 38.72
N SER A 243 -27.32 1.84 39.51
CA SER A 243 -27.76 1.24 40.79
C SER A 243 -28.56 -0.05 40.58
N TYR A 244 -29.09 -0.25 39.37
CA TYR A 244 -29.84 -1.43 38.94
C TYR A 244 -29.25 -1.98 37.63
N PRO A 245 -28.36 -2.99 37.72
CA PRO A 245 -27.69 -3.56 36.55
C PRO A 245 -28.68 -4.12 35.53
N LYS A 246 -28.72 -3.59 34.30
CA LYS A 246 -29.57 -4.02 33.18
C LYS A 246 -28.90 -5.07 32.31
N ALA A 247 -27.58 -5.03 32.17
CA ALA A 247 -26.86 -6.00 31.37
C ALA A 247 -27.00 -7.40 32.02
N LYS A 248 -27.50 -8.38 31.27
CA LYS A 248 -27.67 -9.76 31.76
C LYS A 248 -27.00 -10.79 30.90
N GLN A 249 -26.86 -10.54 29.60
CA GLN A 249 -26.42 -11.56 28.64
C GLN A 249 -25.58 -10.92 27.54
N VAL A 250 -24.80 -11.73 26.84
CA VAL A 250 -24.07 -11.35 25.64
C VAL A 250 -24.42 -12.26 24.49
N GLN A 251 -24.42 -11.70 23.29
CA GLN A 251 -24.68 -12.40 22.04
C GLN A 251 -23.53 -12.15 21.06
N LEU A 252 -22.90 -13.23 20.61
CA LEU A 252 -21.86 -13.19 19.59
C LEU A 252 -22.48 -12.99 18.21
N TYR A 253 -21.88 -12.08 17.44
CA TYR A 253 -22.08 -11.93 16.02
C TYR A 253 -20.74 -12.10 15.30
N VAL A 254 -20.73 -12.90 14.23
CA VAL A 254 -19.60 -13.00 13.29
C VAL A 254 -20.15 -12.73 11.89
N ASN A 255 -19.60 -11.73 11.19
CA ASN A 255 -20.07 -11.29 9.88
C ASN A 255 -21.59 -11.04 9.84
N ARG A 256 -22.09 -10.30 10.84
CA ARG A 256 -23.52 -9.96 11.07
C ARG A 256 -24.44 -11.14 11.38
N LYS A 257 -23.94 -12.38 11.39
CA LYS A 257 -24.72 -13.57 11.74
C LYS A 257 -24.59 -13.87 13.23
N ARG A 258 -25.71 -14.19 13.88
CA ARG A 258 -25.80 -14.56 15.31
C ARG A 258 -25.23 -15.96 15.54
N TYR A 259 -24.43 -16.10 16.60
CA TYR A 259 -23.83 -17.37 17.06
C TYR A 259 -24.05 -17.55 18.57
N GLY A 260 -23.02 -17.95 19.31
CA GLY A 260 -23.09 -18.26 20.74
C GLY A 260 -23.69 -17.13 21.59
N LYS A 261 -24.33 -17.52 22.69
CA LYS A 261 -24.94 -16.63 23.68
C LYS A 261 -24.48 -17.05 25.07
N ALA A 262 -24.19 -16.10 25.95
CA ALA A 262 -23.77 -16.38 27.33
C ALA A 262 -24.43 -15.42 28.32
N ALA A 263 -24.71 -15.87 29.54
CA ALA A 263 -25.14 -15.00 30.62
C ALA A 263 -23.94 -14.28 31.24
N LEU A 264 -24.16 -13.05 31.72
CA LEU A 264 -23.21 -12.34 32.56
C LEU A 264 -23.26 -12.90 33.99
N THR A 265 -22.12 -12.98 34.65
CA THR A 265 -22.05 -13.23 36.09
C THR A 265 -22.50 -11.99 36.87
N ASN A 266 -22.69 -12.11 38.19
CA ASN A 266 -23.07 -10.97 39.04
C ASN A 266 -22.02 -9.84 39.04
N ASP A 267 -20.77 -10.20 38.76
CA ASP A 267 -19.64 -9.30 38.56
C ASP A 267 -19.39 -9.04 37.06
N GLY A 268 -20.38 -9.15 36.18
CA GLY A 268 -20.30 -8.69 34.78
C GLY A 268 -19.40 -9.51 33.84
N GLN A 269 -18.78 -10.61 34.30
CA GLN A 269 -17.92 -11.45 33.47
C GLN A 269 -18.75 -12.33 32.52
N PHE A 270 -18.16 -12.64 31.36
CA PHE A 270 -18.74 -13.60 30.41
C PHE A 270 -17.69 -14.46 29.72
N SER A 271 -18.15 -15.60 29.20
CA SER A 271 -17.41 -16.48 28.30
C SER A 271 -18.38 -17.05 27.28
N VAL A 272 -18.29 -16.61 26.03
CA VAL A 272 -19.16 -17.07 24.94
C VAL A 272 -18.38 -17.96 23.98
N ASN A 273 -18.89 -19.16 23.73
CA ASN A 273 -18.26 -20.09 22.78
C ASN A 273 -18.42 -19.56 21.34
N THR A 274 -17.33 -19.57 20.58
CA THR A 274 -17.34 -19.08 19.20
C THR A 274 -17.86 -20.10 18.21
N GLU A 275 -18.02 -21.35 18.65
CA GLU A 275 -18.40 -22.52 17.85
C GLU A 275 -17.49 -22.70 16.62
N ARG A 276 -16.24 -22.20 16.71
CA ARG A 276 -15.26 -22.14 15.62
C ARG A 276 -15.74 -21.38 14.37
N ASN A 277 -16.61 -20.38 14.55
CA ASN A 277 -17.09 -19.55 13.44
C ASN A 277 -16.20 -18.33 13.14
N ILE A 278 -15.20 -18.04 13.99
CA ILE A 278 -14.15 -17.06 13.70
C ILE A 278 -12.99 -17.83 13.08
N THR A 279 -12.83 -17.68 11.77
CA THR A 279 -11.92 -18.51 10.95
C THR A 279 -10.95 -17.68 10.13
N ASN A 280 -11.17 -16.36 10.06
CA ASN A 280 -10.34 -15.45 9.30
C ASN A 280 -10.15 -14.14 10.10
N PRO A 281 -8.98 -13.49 10.04
CA PRO A 281 -8.77 -12.16 10.63
C PRO A 281 -9.71 -11.07 10.08
N ASN A 282 -10.26 -11.24 8.87
CA ASN A 282 -11.23 -10.32 8.27
C ASN A 282 -12.66 -10.54 8.79
N ASP A 283 -12.88 -11.52 9.66
CA ASP A 283 -14.22 -11.74 10.21
C ASP A 283 -14.60 -10.53 11.09
N THR A 284 -15.73 -9.89 10.81
CA THR A 284 -16.27 -8.84 11.68
C THR A 284 -16.89 -9.50 12.90
N VAL A 285 -16.22 -9.41 14.05
CA VAL A 285 -16.66 -10.04 15.30
C VAL A 285 -17.12 -8.99 16.30
N VAL A 286 -18.34 -9.15 16.81
CA VAL A 286 -18.97 -8.20 17.72
C VAL A 286 -19.68 -8.96 18.85
N ILE A 287 -19.52 -8.46 20.07
CA ILE A 287 -20.33 -8.85 21.22
C ILE A 287 -21.44 -7.80 21.40
N ALA A 288 -22.70 -8.23 21.29
CA ALA A 288 -23.83 -7.41 21.69
C ALA A 288 -24.18 -7.72 23.15
N VAL A 289 -24.29 -6.69 23.98
CA VAL A 289 -24.76 -6.80 25.36
C VAL A 289 -26.27 -6.67 25.36
N LEU A 290 -26.93 -7.57 26.07
CA LEU A 290 -28.38 -7.69 26.13
C LEU A 290 -28.89 -7.62 27.58
N ASP A 291 -30.12 -7.16 27.73
CA ASP A 291 -30.86 -7.25 28.99
C ASP A 291 -31.46 -8.66 29.24
N GLU A 292 -32.32 -8.79 30.25
CA GLU A 292 -32.97 -10.06 30.61
C GLU A 292 -33.91 -10.59 29.51
N ASP A 293 -34.57 -9.69 28.79
CA ASP A 293 -35.55 -10.01 27.74
C ASP A 293 -34.91 -10.18 26.35
N GLY A 294 -33.62 -9.86 26.24
CA GLY A 294 -32.84 -9.96 25.01
C GLY A 294 -32.85 -8.70 24.16
N GLN A 295 -33.28 -7.55 24.71
CA GLN A 295 -33.10 -6.24 24.09
C GLN A 295 -31.62 -5.88 24.08
N GLU A 296 -31.15 -5.33 22.96
CA GLU A 296 -29.75 -4.93 22.78
C GLU A 296 -29.48 -3.57 23.43
N LEU A 297 -28.51 -3.55 24.35
CA LEU A 297 -28.08 -2.36 25.09
C LEU A 297 -26.85 -1.71 24.44
N GLY A 298 -26.03 -2.47 23.71
CA GLY A 298 -24.84 -1.98 23.03
C GLY A 298 -24.06 -3.06 22.29
N ARG A 299 -23.12 -2.65 21.43
CA ARG A 299 -22.23 -3.53 20.64
C ARG A 299 -20.78 -3.13 20.81
N PHE A 300 -19.92 -4.13 20.99
CA PHE A 300 -18.49 -3.96 21.20
C PHE A 300 -17.71 -4.86 20.23
N PRO A 301 -16.80 -4.30 19.41
CA PRO A 301 -15.99 -5.10 18.50
C PRO A 301 -15.02 -5.98 19.29
N VAL A 302 -14.66 -7.12 18.70
CA VAL A 302 -13.63 -8.02 19.25
C VAL A 302 -12.43 -7.97 18.33
N LYS A 303 -11.27 -7.58 18.86
CA LYS A 303 -10.01 -7.60 18.12
C LYS A 303 -9.60 -9.04 17.87
N ILE A 304 -9.28 -9.37 16.62
CA ILE A 304 -8.77 -10.70 16.23
C ILE A 304 -7.27 -10.59 16.04
N LEU A 305 -6.53 -11.49 16.66
CA LEU A 305 -5.09 -11.61 16.52
C LEU A 305 -4.71 -12.91 15.81
N GLY A 306 -3.77 -12.82 14.88
CA GLY A 306 -3.02 -13.94 14.33
C GLY A 306 -1.61 -14.00 14.92
N TYR A 307 -0.87 -15.06 14.59
CA TYR A 307 0.55 -15.19 14.89
C TYR A 307 1.36 -15.37 13.61
N PHE A 308 2.56 -14.80 13.58
CA PHE A 308 3.59 -15.12 12.60
C PHE A 308 4.90 -15.35 13.37
N GLY A 309 5.24 -16.63 13.59
CA GLY A 309 6.15 -17.01 14.66
C GLY A 309 5.51 -16.72 16.01
N ASP A 310 6.24 -16.05 16.90
CA ASP A 310 5.72 -15.63 18.21
C ASP A 310 5.14 -14.21 18.18
N VAL A 311 5.25 -13.51 17.05
CA VAL A 311 4.73 -12.16 16.86
C VAL A 311 3.22 -12.21 16.64
N LYS A 312 2.47 -11.53 17.51
CA LYS A 312 1.06 -11.28 17.30
C LYS A 312 0.86 -10.23 16.22
N TRP A 313 -0.16 -10.40 15.41
CA TRP A 313 -0.55 -9.39 14.44
C TRP A 313 -2.07 -9.22 14.35
N SER A 314 -2.50 -8.00 14.02
CA SER A 314 -3.90 -7.68 13.71
C SER A 314 -4.02 -7.02 12.33
N TRP A 315 -5.15 -7.23 11.68
CA TRP A 315 -5.50 -6.57 10.42
C TRP A 315 -6.54 -5.47 10.66
N ASP A 316 -6.30 -4.30 10.06
CA ASP A 316 -7.26 -3.21 9.95
C ASP A 316 -7.69 -3.06 8.49
N GLU A 317 -8.97 -3.33 8.20
CA GLU A 317 -9.52 -3.27 6.84
C GLU A 317 -9.67 -1.83 6.32
N GLU A 318 -9.94 -0.86 7.20
CA GLU A 318 -10.15 0.54 6.81
C GLU A 318 -8.82 1.19 6.43
N GLU A 319 -7.79 0.99 7.25
CA GLU A 319 -6.43 1.48 7.02
C GLU A 319 -5.62 0.58 6.08
N GLN A 320 -6.15 -0.60 5.74
CA GLN A 320 -5.47 -1.64 4.96
C GLN A 320 -4.08 -1.97 5.54
N SER A 321 -4.02 -2.08 6.87
CA SER A 321 -2.78 -2.15 7.64
C SER A 321 -2.66 -3.43 8.46
N VAL A 322 -1.43 -3.94 8.58
CA VAL A 322 -1.09 -5.03 9.51
C VAL A 322 -0.26 -4.43 10.63
N THR A 323 -0.69 -4.62 11.87
CA THR A 323 0.04 -4.21 13.06
C THR A 323 0.70 -5.42 13.71
N PHE A 324 2.00 -5.33 13.97
CA PHE A 324 2.81 -6.31 14.68
C PHE A 324 3.09 -5.82 16.10
N GLU A 325 2.82 -6.67 17.08
CA GLU A 325 3.20 -6.49 18.49
C GLU A 325 4.56 -7.17 18.77
N GLY A 326 5.04 -7.15 20.01
CA GLY A 326 6.36 -7.69 20.34
C GLY A 326 6.47 -9.21 20.18
N GLY A 327 7.67 -9.70 19.87
CA GLY A 327 7.95 -11.13 19.72
C GLY A 327 9.14 -11.40 18.80
N THR A 328 9.24 -12.63 18.29
CA THR A 328 10.27 -13.03 17.32
C THR A 328 9.60 -13.56 16.06
N PHE A 329 9.94 -12.97 14.92
CA PHE A 329 9.56 -13.54 13.63
C PHE A 329 10.24 -14.90 13.43
N PRO A 330 9.56 -15.84 12.75
CA PRO A 330 10.11 -17.15 12.45
C PRO A 330 11.10 -17.04 11.29
N ALA A 331 11.89 -18.10 11.06
CA ALA A 331 12.68 -18.23 9.85
C ALA A 331 11.78 -18.14 8.59
N THR A 332 12.16 -17.31 7.61
CA THR A 332 11.37 -17.05 6.41
C THR A 332 12.04 -17.56 5.12
N ASN A 333 11.21 -17.77 4.09
CA ASN A 333 11.65 -18.16 2.75
C ASN A 333 10.58 -17.80 1.69
N GLN A 334 10.79 -18.19 0.43
CA GLN A 334 9.88 -17.89 -0.67
C GLN A 334 8.43 -18.40 -0.45
N GLU A 335 8.27 -19.53 0.24
CA GLU A 335 6.97 -20.16 0.51
C GLU A 335 6.36 -19.68 1.83
N PHE A 336 7.18 -19.25 2.78
CA PHE A 336 6.77 -18.85 4.12
C PHE A 336 7.30 -17.45 4.47
N ASN A 337 6.45 -16.44 4.31
CA ASN A 337 6.73 -15.02 4.55
C ASN A 337 5.42 -14.25 4.78
N ILE A 338 5.50 -12.95 5.09
CA ILE A 338 4.33 -12.12 5.44
C ILE A 338 3.29 -12.11 4.30
N SER A 339 3.68 -11.99 3.04
CA SER A 339 2.72 -11.92 1.92
C SER A 339 1.96 -13.24 1.71
N ARG A 340 2.56 -14.38 2.08
CA ARG A 340 1.92 -15.70 2.02
C ARG A 340 1.05 -15.95 3.25
N GLU A 341 1.63 -15.84 4.44
CA GLU A 341 1.00 -16.26 5.69
C GLU A 341 -0.07 -15.28 6.16
N ILE A 342 0.21 -13.98 6.08
CA ILE A 342 -0.75 -12.95 6.47
C ILE A 342 -1.61 -12.58 5.27
N GLY A 343 -0.98 -12.36 4.11
CA GLY A 343 -1.67 -11.96 2.90
C GLY A 343 -2.54 -13.07 2.29
N SER A 344 -1.94 -13.90 1.44
CA SER A 344 -2.63 -14.87 0.60
C SER A 344 -3.50 -15.87 1.38
N SER A 345 -2.95 -16.46 2.46
CA SER A 345 -3.63 -17.48 3.27
C SER A 345 -4.88 -16.94 3.96
N ASN A 346 -4.88 -15.67 4.37
CA ASN A 346 -6.04 -15.03 4.98
C ASN A 346 -6.88 -14.21 4.00
N ARG A 347 -6.54 -14.22 2.70
CA ARG A 347 -7.21 -13.41 1.65
C ARG A 347 -7.08 -11.90 1.89
N ILE A 348 -6.01 -11.46 2.53
CA ILE A 348 -5.63 -10.06 2.70
C ILE A 348 -4.72 -9.69 1.52
N THR A 349 -5.30 -9.28 0.39
CA THR A 349 -4.53 -8.99 -0.83
C THR A 349 -4.07 -7.54 -0.95
N GLU A 350 -4.40 -6.71 0.04
CA GLU A 350 -4.31 -5.25 -0.06
C GLU A 350 -3.44 -4.64 1.06
N ILE A 351 -2.41 -5.34 1.53
CA ILE A 351 -1.53 -4.81 2.59
C ILE A 351 -0.79 -3.57 2.08
N LYS A 352 -1.21 -2.39 2.56
CA LYS A 352 -0.62 -1.09 2.20
C LYS A 352 0.27 -0.51 3.29
N LYS A 353 0.08 -0.94 4.53
CA LYS A 353 0.83 -0.43 5.66
C LYS A 353 1.23 -1.56 6.60
N LEU A 354 2.49 -1.57 7.02
CA LEU A 354 2.97 -2.42 8.12
C LEU A 354 3.32 -1.52 9.30
N ILE A 355 2.80 -1.84 10.47
CA ILE A 355 2.98 -1.07 11.71
C ILE A 355 3.66 -1.97 12.74
N PHE A 356 4.72 -1.49 13.37
CA PHE A 356 5.35 -2.16 14.51
C PHE A 356 5.13 -1.28 15.75
N THR A 357 4.51 -1.83 16.78
CA THR A 357 4.22 -1.09 18.02
C THR A 357 5.22 -1.35 19.14
N ASP A 358 5.89 -2.50 19.08
CA ASP A 358 6.85 -2.98 20.07
C ASP A 358 8.04 -3.64 19.37
N ALA A 359 9.11 -3.93 20.12
CA ALA A 359 10.30 -4.59 19.61
C ALA A 359 9.99 -5.99 19.05
N VAL A 360 10.39 -6.23 17.80
CA VAL A 360 10.27 -7.50 17.10
C VAL A 360 11.66 -7.97 16.69
N GLU A 361 12.05 -9.17 17.10
CA GLU A 361 13.31 -9.78 16.68
C GLU A 361 13.11 -10.53 15.35
N ALA A 362 13.99 -10.30 14.38
CA ALA A 362 14.03 -11.06 13.14
C ALA A 362 14.89 -12.34 13.32
N ASP A 363 14.44 -13.48 12.81
CA ASP A 363 15.21 -14.73 12.84
C ASP A 363 16.51 -14.60 12.01
N ARG A 364 17.53 -15.40 12.34
CA ARG A 364 18.79 -15.42 11.58
C ARG A 364 18.58 -15.69 10.08
N GLU A 365 17.57 -16.47 9.74
CA GLU A 365 17.10 -16.70 8.37
C GLU A 365 15.87 -15.82 8.09
N SER A 366 16.10 -14.59 7.65
CA SER A 366 15.04 -13.63 7.32
C SER A 366 14.94 -13.36 5.81
N SER A 367 15.33 -14.33 4.98
CA SER A 367 15.14 -14.21 3.53
C SER A 367 13.66 -14.13 3.18
N TYR A 368 13.31 -13.32 2.18
CA TYR A 368 11.93 -13.13 1.72
C TYR A 368 10.94 -12.52 2.75
N LEU A 369 11.35 -12.03 3.93
CA LEU A 369 10.43 -11.59 4.99
C LEU A 369 9.30 -10.65 4.49
N PHE A 370 9.63 -9.62 3.71
CA PHE A 370 8.68 -8.67 3.09
C PHE A 370 8.45 -8.92 1.58
N TYR A 371 8.87 -10.08 1.07
CA TYR A 371 8.84 -10.40 -0.34
C TYR A 371 7.44 -10.31 -0.94
N GLY A 372 7.33 -9.67 -2.09
CA GLY A 372 6.10 -9.65 -2.88
C GLY A 372 4.98 -8.79 -2.30
N LEU A 373 5.27 -7.93 -1.32
CA LEU A 373 4.33 -6.91 -0.86
C LEU A 373 4.27 -5.74 -1.88
N ASP A 374 3.76 -6.04 -3.07
CA ASP A 374 3.76 -5.18 -4.27
C ASP A 374 2.75 -4.02 -4.20
N ARG A 375 1.97 -3.94 -3.11
CA ARG A 375 1.03 -2.86 -2.79
C ARG A 375 1.38 -2.13 -1.50
N LEU A 376 2.49 -2.47 -0.85
CA LEU A 376 2.92 -1.80 0.37
C LEU A 376 3.32 -0.36 0.06
N GLU A 377 2.71 0.59 0.77
CA GLU A 377 2.90 2.03 0.59
C GLU A 377 3.78 2.63 1.70
N THR A 378 3.73 2.10 2.92
CA THR A 378 4.54 2.64 4.04
C THR A 378 4.79 1.61 5.14
N PHE A 379 5.87 1.85 5.89
CA PHE A 379 6.09 1.29 7.22
C PHE A 379 5.83 2.34 8.29
N GLU A 380 5.41 1.92 9.48
CA GLU A 380 5.39 2.73 10.70
C GLU A 380 6.11 1.93 11.80
N GLY A 381 7.09 2.56 12.47
CA GLY A 381 7.86 1.89 13.53
C GLY A 381 8.86 0.84 13.06
N LEU A 382 9.31 0.85 11.80
CA LEU A 382 10.27 -0.14 11.28
C LEU A 382 11.57 -0.27 12.11
N ASP A 383 11.95 0.80 12.83
CA ASP A 383 13.06 0.79 13.79
C ASP A 383 12.88 -0.17 14.97
N TYR A 384 11.67 -0.65 15.22
CA TYR A 384 11.41 -1.69 16.23
C TYR A 384 11.76 -3.10 15.75
N LEU A 385 12.04 -3.29 14.46
CA LEU A 385 12.52 -4.57 13.93
C LEU A 385 14.02 -4.71 14.20
N ASP A 386 14.38 -5.53 15.19
CA ASP A 386 15.77 -5.88 15.49
C ASP A 386 16.28 -6.93 14.51
N VAL A 387 17.20 -6.51 13.65
CA VAL A 387 17.87 -7.36 12.66
C VAL A 387 19.31 -7.76 13.06
N SER A 388 19.72 -7.47 14.29
CA SER A 388 21.11 -7.68 14.75
C SER A 388 21.56 -9.13 14.71
N SER A 389 20.63 -10.09 14.78
CA SER A 389 20.91 -11.53 14.69
C SER A 389 20.78 -12.11 13.29
N VAL A 390 20.38 -11.31 12.29
CA VAL A 390 20.13 -11.78 10.92
C VAL A 390 21.43 -12.12 10.21
N GLU A 391 21.48 -13.31 9.61
CA GLU A 391 22.59 -13.79 8.78
C GLU A 391 22.22 -13.82 7.29
N ASN A 392 20.94 -14.00 6.96
CA ASN A 392 20.46 -14.03 5.58
C ASN A 392 19.30 -13.03 5.37
N MET A 393 19.52 -12.03 4.50
CA MET A 393 18.52 -11.03 4.09
C MET A 393 18.13 -11.19 2.61
N ALA A 394 18.42 -12.34 1.99
CA ALA A 394 18.18 -12.54 0.58
C ALA A 394 16.69 -12.30 0.24
N TYR A 395 16.43 -11.53 -0.82
CA TYR A 395 15.08 -11.19 -1.29
C TYR A 395 14.16 -10.50 -0.27
N MET A 396 14.66 -10.05 0.89
CA MET A 396 13.85 -9.54 2.00
C MET A 396 12.84 -8.46 1.57
N PHE A 397 13.28 -7.51 0.75
CA PHE A 397 12.46 -6.43 0.20
C PHE A 397 12.23 -6.56 -1.30
N SER A 398 12.37 -7.75 -1.89
CA SER A 398 12.18 -7.92 -3.34
C SER A 398 10.70 -7.83 -3.72
N PHE A 399 10.42 -7.09 -4.80
CA PHE A 399 9.07 -6.75 -5.27
C PHE A 399 8.20 -5.95 -4.26
N VAL A 400 8.83 -5.16 -3.38
CA VAL A 400 8.14 -4.23 -2.48
C VAL A 400 7.86 -2.90 -3.18
N SER A 401 6.75 -2.24 -2.82
CA SER A 401 6.26 -1.03 -3.52
C SER A 401 6.35 0.29 -2.74
N VAL A 402 7.08 0.32 -1.61
CA VAL A 402 7.24 1.55 -0.81
C VAL A 402 8.05 2.60 -1.59
N PRO A 403 7.69 3.90 -1.52
CA PRO A 403 8.49 4.96 -2.14
C PRO A 403 9.73 5.32 -1.32
N GLU A 404 9.61 5.34 0.01
CA GLU A 404 10.67 5.71 0.94
C GLU A 404 10.96 4.50 1.83
N LEU A 405 12.23 4.09 1.89
CA LEU A 405 12.68 3.00 2.75
C LEU A 405 13.91 3.45 3.54
N ASP A 406 13.70 3.72 4.84
CA ASP A 406 14.75 4.09 5.79
C ASP A 406 15.15 2.88 6.63
N LEU A 407 16.40 2.46 6.47
CA LEU A 407 17.02 1.34 7.19
C LEU A 407 18.24 1.82 8.00
N SER A 408 18.36 3.12 8.27
CA SER A 408 19.55 3.73 8.85
C SER A 408 19.95 3.19 10.22
N ASN A 409 18.98 2.65 10.98
CA ASN A 409 19.20 2.10 12.32
C ASN A 409 19.47 0.60 12.36
N TRP A 410 19.52 -0.08 11.21
CA TRP A 410 19.68 -1.54 11.16
C TRP A 410 21.12 -1.99 11.43
N ASP A 411 21.30 -2.86 12.42
CA ASP A 411 22.58 -3.50 12.71
C ASP A 411 22.80 -4.74 11.84
N THR A 412 23.48 -4.56 10.70
CA THR A 412 23.69 -5.63 9.71
C THR A 412 24.98 -6.41 9.88
N ARG A 413 25.69 -6.27 11.01
CA ARG A 413 27.05 -6.83 11.19
C ARG A 413 27.16 -8.34 11.04
N ASN A 414 26.09 -9.09 11.24
CA ASN A 414 26.07 -10.56 11.14
C ASN A 414 25.61 -11.07 9.77
N VAL A 415 25.16 -10.17 8.88
CA VAL A 415 24.60 -10.54 7.58
C VAL A 415 25.70 -11.07 6.66
N GLN A 416 25.46 -12.26 6.10
CA GLN A 416 26.34 -12.97 5.16
C GLN A 416 25.79 -12.91 3.72
N SER A 417 24.47 -12.78 3.54
CA SER A 417 23.83 -12.71 2.21
C SER A 417 22.83 -11.56 2.12
N MET A 418 23.02 -10.73 1.09
CA MET A 418 22.08 -9.68 0.67
C MET A 418 21.62 -9.92 -0.78
N GLU A 419 21.66 -11.17 -1.25
CA GLU A 419 21.20 -11.56 -2.59
C GLU A 419 19.82 -10.98 -2.88
N ARG A 420 19.71 -10.15 -3.91
CA ARG A 420 18.46 -9.59 -4.41
C ARG A 420 17.61 -8.91 -3.34
N MET A 421 18.22 -8.39 -2.27
CA MET A 421 17.50 -7.80 -1.13
C MET A 421 16.45 -6.77 -1.56
N PHE A 422 16.75 -5.91 -2.54
CA PHE A 422 15.83 -4.89 -3.07
C PHE A 422 15.40 -5.16 -4.52
N ASN A 423 15.59 -6.38 -5.03
CA ASN A 423 15.37 -6.69 -6.44
C ASN A 423 13.93 -6.39 -6.88
N SER A 424 13.77 -5.73 -8.03
CA SER A 424 12.47 -5.45 -8.65
C SER A 424 11.53 -4.58 -7.82
N SER A 425 12.03 -3.88 -6.79
CA SER A 425 11.26 -2.93 -5.97
C SER A 425 11.18 -1.56 -6.65
N ARG A 426 10.48 -1.55 -7.79
CA ARG A 426 10.46 -0.46 -8.78
C ARG A 426 9.84 0.86 -8.29
N SER A 427 9.21 0.85 -7.11
CA SER A 427 8.55 2.03 -6.54
C SER A 427 9.47 2.88 -5.67
N ILE A 428 10.55 2.31 -5.13
CA ILE A 428 11.47 2.99 -4.21
C ILE A 428 12.16 4.16 -4.92
N THR A 429 11.88 5.36 -4.44
CA THR A 429 12.49 6.65 -4.87
C THR A 429 13.61 7.10 -3.97
N HIS A 430 13.58 6.69 -2.69
CA HIS A 430 14.62 6.98 -1.71
C HIS A 430 14.90 5.74 -0.87
N LEU A 431 16.18 5.40 -0.76
CA LEU A 431 16.67 4.27 0.01
C LEU A 431 17.79 4.80 0.91
N GLU A 432 17.54 4.82 2.21
CA GLU A 432 18.53 5.21 3.21
C GLU A 432 19.05 3.94 3.89
N LEU A 433 20.36 3.72 3.83
CA LEU A 433 21.02 2.52 4.32
C LEU A 433 21.82 2.78 5.61
N GLY A 434 22.07 4.05 5.98
CA GLY A 434 22.87 4.40 7.15
C GLY A 434 24.22 3.68 7.20
N ASP A 435 24.57 3.17 8.39
CA ASP A 435 25.87 2.54 8.67
C ASP A 435 25.85 1.01 8.43
N PHE A 436 25.23 0.55 7.33
CA PHE A 436 25.23 -0.87 6.97
C PHE A 436 26.64 -1.46 7.03
N ASN A 437 26.83 -2.47 7.88
CA ASN A 437 28.09 -3.19 7.99
C ASN A 437 28.07 -4.40 7.07
N THR A 438 28.72 -4.27 5.92
CA THR A 438 28.78 -5.33 4.91
C THR A 438 30.03 -6.21 4.99
N SER A 439 30.88 -6.05 6.02
CA SER A 439 32.18 -6.73 6.11
C SER A 439 32.12 -8.26 6.16
N ASN A 440 30.97 -8.83 6.53
CA ASN A 440 30.73 -10.27 6.54
C ASN A 440 29.92 -10.77 5.34
N VAL A 441 29.46 -9.88 4.45
CA VAL A 441 28.63 -10.23 3.30
C VAL A 441 29.48 -10.88 2.22
N THR A 442 29.09 -12.09 1.79
CA THR A 442 29.78 -12.83 0.72
C THR A 442 29.02 -12.82 -0.61
N ASN A 443 27.70 -12.54 -0.58
CA ASN A 443 26.83 -12.55 -1.76
C ASN A 443 25.99 -11.25 -1.84
N MET A 444 26.22 -10.46 -2.89
CA MET A 444 25.45 -9.25 -3.23
C MET A 444 24.79 -9.34 -4.61
N SER A 445 24.66 -10.56 -5.14
CA SER A 445 24.04 -10.81 -6.45
C SER A 445 22.68 -10.13 -6.57
N GLY A 446 22.49 -9.30 -7.58
CA GLY A 446 21.22 -8.63 -7.87
C GLY A 446 20.67 -7.71 -6.77
N MET A 447 21.45 -7.34 -5.74
CA MET A 447 20.97 -6.61 -4.55
C MET A 447 20.12 -5.38 -4.88
N PHE A 448 20.54 -4.58 -5.87
CA PHE A 448 19.87 -3.34 -6.30
C PHE A 448 19.24 -3.45 -7.71
N SER A 449 19.18 -4.66 -8.28
CA SER A 449 18.69 -4.87 -9.64
C SER A 449 17.26 -4.38 -9.81
N THR A 450 17.02 -3.62 -10.88
CA THR A 450 15.71 -3.12 -11.30
C THR A 450 15.05 -2.15 -10.29
N LEU A 451 15.86 -1.42 -9.52
CA LEU A 451 15.43 -0.23 -8.77
C LEU A 451 15.27 0.97 -9.72
N ASN A 452 14.19 0.96 -10.50
CA ASN A 452 14.02 1.83 -11.67
C ASN A 452 13.72 3.31 -11.37
N LYS A 453 13.61 3.72 -10.11
CA LYS A 453 13.33 5.11 -9.73
C LYS A 453 14.45 5.80 -8.94
N ILE A 454 15.43 5.04 -8.43
CA ILE A 454 16.63 5.61 -7.80
C ILE A 454 17.46 6.33 -8.87
N THR A 455 17.83 7.58 -8.61
CA THR A 455 18.62 8.43 -9.52
C THR A 455 20.07 8.63 -9.09
N ASP A 456 20.33 8.47 -7.80
CA ASP A 456 21.63 8.64 -7.13
C ASP A 456 21.77 7.54 -6.07
N LEU A 457 22.94 6.93 -5.97
CA LEU A 457 23.23 5.90 -4.98
C LEU A 457 24.70 5.98 -4.56
N ASP A 458 24.93 6.29 -3.28
CA ASP A 458 26.26 6.29 -2.68
C ASP A 458 26.46 5.01 -1.87
N LEU A 459 27.44 4.20 -2.27
CA LEU A 459 27.84 2.97 -1.58
C LEU A 459 29.32 2.99 -1.19
N SER A 460 29.92 4.18 -1.09
CA SER A 460 31.35 4.34 -0.79
C SER A 460 31.76 3.83 0.60
N PHE A 461 30.80 3.58 1.48
CA PHE A 461 31.02 3.05 2.83
C PHE A 461 30.88 1.52 2.92
N PHE A 462 30.49 0.83 1.85
CA PHE A 462 30.39 -0.63 1.84
C PHE A 462 31.79 -1.25 1.91
N ASP A 463 32.00 -2.16 2.86
CA ASP A 463 33.12 -3.11 2.84
C ASP A 463 32.71 -4.34 2.04
N THR A 464 33.27 -4.49 0.84
CA THR A 464 32.99 -5.63 -0.05
C THR A 464 34.12 -6.66 -0.09
N SER A 465 35.09 -6.59 0.83
CA SER A 465 36.32 -7.40 0.79
C SER A 465 36.09 -8.91 0.89
N GLN A 466 34.92 -9.35 1.36
CA GLN A 466 34.53 -10.77 1.41
C GLN A 466 33.54 -11.18 0.31
N VAL A 467 33.08 -10.25 -0.53
CA VAL A 467 32.07 -10.53 -1.55
C VAL A 467 32.68 -11.34 -2.70
N THR A 468 32.08 -12.50 -3.01
CA THR A 468 32.53 -13.37 -4.10
C THR A 468 31.63 -13.33 -5.34
N ASP A 469 30.37 -12.91 -5.18
CA ASP A 469 29.39 -12.79 -6.27
C ASP A 469 28.71 -11.42 -6.28
N MET A 470 28.87 -10.69 -7.39
CA MET A 470 28.25 -9.39 -7.68
C MET A 470 27.45 -9.43 -8.99
N ASN A 471 27.06 -10.61 -9.47
CA ASN A 471 26.33 -10.69 -10.72
C ASN A 471 25.01 -9.91 -10.63
N HIS A 472 24.69 -9.20 -11.70
CA HIS A 472 23.48 -8.38 -11.84
C HIS A 472 23.26 -7.32 -10.74
N MET A 473 24.25 -6.99 -9.90
CA MET A 473 24.06 -6.16 -8.70
C MET A 473 23.29 -4.85 -8.97
N PHE A 474 23.59 -4.16 -10.08
CA PHE A 474 22.94 -2.92 -10.52
C PHE A 474 22.18 -3.07 -11.84
N GLN A 475 21.83 -4.31 -12.22
CA GLN A 475 21.20 -4.58 -13.52
C GLN A 475 19.88 -3.83 -13.67
N ASP A 476 19.66 -3.25 -14.84
CA ASP A 476 18.46 -2.52 -15.25
C ASP A 476 18.04 -1.43 -14.26
N MET A 477 18.98 -0.80 -13.51
CA MET A 477 18.70 0.43 -12.77
C MET A 477 18.52 1.61 -13.73
N THR A 478 17.40 1.65 -14.45
CA THR A 478 17.22 2.48 -15.65
C THR A 478 17.16 3.99 -15.40
N SER A 479 16.97 4.43 -14.15
CA SER A 479 16.93 5.85 -13.78
C SER A 479 18.22 6.36 -13.15
N LEU A 480 19.17 5.47 -12.82
CA LEU A 480 20.38 5.83 -12.10
C LEU A 480 21.29 6.70 -12.99
N THR A 481 21.69 7.84 -12.45
CA THR A 481 22.55 8.82 -13.14
C THR A 481 23.91 9.00 -12.48
N ASN A 482 24.01 8.68 -11.19
CA ASN A 482 25.23 8.73 -10.41
C ASN A 482 25.30 7.51 -9.48
N LEU A 483 26.47 6.88 -9.42
CA LEU A 483 26.75 5.70 -8.61
C LEU A 483 28.16 5.84 -8.04
N ASN A 484 28.29 5.93 -6.72
CA ASN A 484 29.58 6.04 -6.05
C ASN A 484 30.01 4.69 -5.47
N LEU A 485 31.12 4.14 -5.97
CA LEU A 485 31.66 2.81 -5.63
C LEU A 485 33.07 2.90 -5.02
N ALA A 486 33.47 4.07 -4.51
CA ALA A 486 34.87 4.30 -4.10
C ALA A 486 35.38 3.33 -3.01
N GLY A 487 34.48 2.77 -2.19
CA GLY A 487 34.82 1.81 -1.12
C GLY A 487 34.90 0.35 -1.55
N PHE A 488 34.53 0.01 -2.79
CA PHE A 488 34.46 -1.38 -3.22
C PHE A 488 35.86 -2.01 -3.35
N ASP A 489 36.09 -3.07 -2.58
CA ASP A 489 37.16 -4.05 -2.78
C ASP A 489 36.59 -5.26 -3.51
N THR A 490 37.02 -5.49 -4.76
CA THR A 490 36.54 -6.59 -5.60
C THR A 490 37.52 -7.77 -5.68
N SER A 491 38.57 -7.80 -4.86
CA SER A 491 39.68 -8.77 -4.95
C SER A 491 39.28 -10.24 -4.71
N GLN A 492 38.08 -10.49 -4.18
CA GLN A 492 37.51 -11.85 -4.01
C GLN A 492 36.40 -12.17 -5.01
N VAL A 493 35.97 -11.21 -5.83
CA VAL A 493 34.84 -11.39 -6.75
C VAL A 493 35.23 -12.33 -7.89
N THR A 494 34.38 -13.34 -8.13
CA THR A 494 34.58 -14.34 -9.19
C THR A 494 33.56 -14.20 -10.33
N ASN A 495 32.45 -13.50 -10.08
CA ASN A 495 31.34 -13.34 -11.01
C ASN A 495 30.86 -11.88 -11.05
N MET A 496 30.97 -11.24 -12.22
CA MET A 496 30.48 -9.87 -12.49
C MET A 496 29.49 -9.84 -13.66
N ASN A 497 28.89 -10.99 -13.98
CA ASN A 497 27.95 -11.11 -15.08
C ASN A 497 26.81 -10.09 -14.92
N GLY A 498 26.59 -9.24 -15.91
CA GLY A 498 25.48 -8.29 -15.93
C GLY A 498 25.52 -7.19 -14.87
N MET A 499 26.64 -6.99 -14.15
CA MET A 499 26.70 -6.11 -12.97
C MET A 499 26.16 -4.70 -13.22
N PHE A 500 26.48 -4.08 -14.36
CA PHE A 500 26.00 -2.76 -14.78
C PHE A 500 25.08 -2.80 -16.02
N GLY A 501 24.63 -4.00 -16.40
CA GLY A 501 23.84 -4.21 -17.61
C GLY A 501 22.50 -3.46 -17.55
N GLY A 502 22.10 -2.72 -18.58
CA GLY A 502 20.81 -2.04 -18.65
C GLY A 502 20.75 -0.69 -17.93
N MET A 503 21.87 -0.15 -17.44
CA MET A 503 21.94 1.20 -16.87
C MET A 503 21.87 2.28 -17.97
N ILE A 504 20.68 2.49 -18.54
CA ILE A 504 20.48 3.32 -19.74
C ILE A 504 20.61 4.84 -19.53
N ARG A 505 20.87 5.31 -18.31
CA ARG A 505 21.05 6.73 -17.96
C ARG A 505 22.40 7.06 -17.32
N ILE A 506 23.24 6.07 -17.04
CA ILE A 506 24.57 6.30 -16.46
C ILE A 506 25.48 6.91 -17.52
N SER A 507 26.09 8.06 -17.20
CA SER A 507 26.95 8.80 -18.15
C SER A 507 28.44 8.76 -17.77
N LYS A 508 28.74 8.39 -16.52
CA LYS A 508 30.08 8.19 -15.98
C LYS A 508 30.03 7.00 -15.03
N LEU A 509 31.05 6.14 -15.08
CA LEU A 509 31.19 5.00 -14.20
C LEU A 509 32.67 4.84 -13.81
N GLU A 510 32.95 4.91 -12.51
CA GLU A 510 34.30 4.80 -11.96
C GLU A 510 34.54 3.36 -11.47
N VAL A 511 35.24 2.56 -12.27
CA VAL A 511 35.55 1.15 -12.00
C VAL A 511 37.05 0.83 -12.13
N ASN A 512 37.89 1.83 -12.38
CA ASN A 512 39.32 1.61 -12.60
C ASN A 512 40.08 1.17 -11.35
N HIS A 513 39.47 1.15 -10.16
CA HIS A 513 40.06 0.61 -8.93
C HIS A 513 39.69 -0.86 -8.68
N PHE A 514 38.82 -1.45 -9.50
CA PHE A 514 38.41 -2.85 -9.33
C PHE A 514 39.58 -3.79 -9.61
N ASP A 515 39.82 -4.72 -8.68
CA ASP A 515 40.64 -5.91 -8.92
C ASP A 515 39.74 -7.00 -9.52
N THR A 516 40.00 -7.36 -10.77
CA THR A 516 39.24 -8.39 -11.50
C THR A 516 40.02 -9.69 -11.70
N SER A 517 41.17 -9.86 -11.04
CA SER A 517 42.11 -10.97 -11.27
C SER A 517 41.52 -12.36 -11.00
N LYS A 518 40.42 -12.45 -10.25
CA LYS A 518 39.69 -13.70 -9.98
C LYS A 518 38.39 -13.85 -10.76
N VAL A 519 37.99 -12.85 -11.54
CA VAL A 519 36.71 -12.85 -12.24
C VAL A 519 36.76 -13.83 -13.41
N THR A 520 35.77 -14.72 -13.50
CA THR A 520 35.68 -15.75 -14.53
C THR A 520 34.54 -15.54 -15.52
N ASP A 521 33.51 -14.76 -15.15
CA ASP A 521 32.37 -14.40 -16.00
C ASP A 521 32.15 -12.88 -15.97
N MET A 522 32.33 -12.24 -17.14
CA MET A 522 32.05 -10.82 -17.40
C MET A 522 30.99 -10.64 -18.50
N ALA A 523 30.24 -11.69 -18.83
CA ALA A 523 29.17 -11.57 -19.80
C ALA A 523 28.16 -10.49 -19.36
N TYR A 524 27.67 -9.70 -20.30
CA TYR A 524 26.72 -8.60 -20.09
C TYR A 524 27.16 -7.48 -19.14
N MET A 525 28.41 -7.44 -18.66
CA MET A 525 28.83 -6.52 -17.57
C MET A 525 28.46 -5.05 -17.82
N PHE A 526 28.68 -4.54 -19.04
CA PHE A 526 28.31 -3.18 -19.48
C PHE A 526 27.28 -3.21 -20.63
N HIS A 527 26.46 -4.26 -20.71
CA HIS A 527 25.43 -4.38 -21.74
C HIS A 527 24.45 -3.21 -21.65
N ARG A 528 24.12 -2.57 -22.77
CA ARG A 528 23.13 -1.48 -22.87
C ARG A 528 23.42 -0.24 -21.98
N THR A 529 24.66 0.01 -21.60
CA THR A 529 25.10 1.28 -20.96
C THR A 529 25.36 2.37 -22.00
N ALA A 530 24.37 2.62 -22.87
CA ALA A 530 24.53 3.43 -24.08
C ALA A 530 25.00 4.88 -23.86
N PRO A 531 24.67 5.60 -22.75
CA PRO A 531 25.14 6.97 -22.57
C PRO A 531 26.63 7.10 -22.19
N LEU A 532 27.32 6.02 -21.82
CA LEU A 532 28.75 6.05 -21.53
C LEU A 532 29.53 6.46 -22.78
N LYS A 533 30.30 7.55 -22.67
CA LYS A 533 31.20 8.03 -23.72
C LYS A 533 32.60 7.44 -23.60
N GLU A 534 33.04 7.29 -22.36
CA GLU A 534 34.36 6.80 -21.96
C GLU A 534 34.16 5.81 -20.81
N LEU A 535 35.04 4.81 -20.75
CA LEU A 535 35.06 3.80 -19.70
C LEU A 535 36.52 3.42 -19.46
N ASN A 536 37.05 3.74 -18.28
CA ASN A 536 38.43 3.44 -17.94
C ASN A 536 38.54 2.03 -17.34
N LEU A 537 39.15 1.12 -18.10
CA LEU A 537 39.33 -0.30 -17.74
C LEU A 537 40.81 -0.68 -17.54
N SER A 538 41.70 0.31 -17.40
CA SER A 538 43.16 0.09 -17.42
C SER A 538 43.71 -0.88 -16.35
N ASN A 539 43.00 -1.08 -15.24
CA ASN A 539 43.39 -2.01 -14.16
C ASN A 539 42.67 -3.36 -14.22
N PHE A 540 41.80 -3.59 -15.21
CA PHE A 540 41.13 -4.88 -15.35
C PHE A 540 42.17 -5.96 -15.71
N ASP A 541 42.22 -7.01 -14.92
CA ASP A 541 42.89 -8.27 -15.26
C ASP A 541 41.81 -9.24 -15.75
N THR A 542 41.85 -9.61 -17.02
CA THR A 542 40.90 -10.54 -17.63
C THR A 542 41.48 -11.94 -17.83
N SER A 543 42.66 -12.23 -17.27
CA SER A 543 43.39 -13.49 -17.51
C SER A 543 42.62 -14.74 -17.08
N GLN A 544 41.67 -14.63 -16.14
CA GLN A 544 40.81 -15.75 -15.71
C GLN A 544 39.42 -15.77 -16.38
N VAL A 545 39.11 -14.77 -17.21
CA VAL A 545 37.78 -14.61 -17.81
C VAL A 545 37.55 -15.65 -18.90
N THR A 546 36.44 -16.36 -18.80
CA THR A 546 36.04 -17.39 -19.78
C THR A 546 34.86 -16.96 -20.65
N ARG A 547 34.10 -15.94 -20.23
CA ARG A 547 32.92 -15.43 -20.95
C ARG A 547 32.91 -13.91 -21.02
N MET A 548 32.78 -13.38 -22.24
CA MET A 548 32.65 -11.95 -22.54
C MET A 548 31.43 -11.67 -23.43
N ASP A 549 30.45 -12.57 -23.43
CA ASP A 549 29.22 -12.43 -24.22
C ASP A 549 28.56 -11.08 -23.94
N TYR A 550 28.24 -10.30 -24.97
CA TYR A 550 27.55 -9.01 -24.88
C TYR A 550 28.20 -7.95 -23.98
N MET A 551 29.46 -8.11 -23.57
CA MET A 551 30.10 -7.29 -22.51
C MET A 551 29.91 -5.78 -22.72
N PHE A 552 30.03 -5.28 -23.95
CA PHE A 552 29.86 -3.86 -24.30
C PHE A 552 28.66 -3.61 -25.23
N ALA A 553 27.84 -4.64 -25.49
CA ALA A 553 26.85 -4.57 -26.56
C ALA A 553 25.72 -3.59 -26.22
N CYS A 554 25.27 -2.82 -27.22
CA CYS A 554 24.08 -1.95 -27.13
C CYS A 554 22.90 -2.53 -27.92
N LYS A 555 22.74 -3.85 -27.91
CA LYS A 555 21.65 -4.58 -28.58
C LYS A 555 20.54 -4.94 -27.59
N ASN A 556 19.27 -4.68 -27.95
CA ASN A 556 18.11 -5.22 -27.25
C ASN A 556 17.35 -6.22 -28.12
N SER A 557 16.49 -7.02 -27.50
CA SER A 557 15.58 -7.96 -28.17
C SER A 557 14.47 -7.27 -28.97
N ASN A 558 14.14 -6.01 -28.64
CA ASN A 558 12.96 -5.29 -29.14
C ASN A 558 13.26 -4.10 -30.07
N HIS A 559 14.49 -3.94 -30.58
CA HIS A 559 14.92 -2.88 -31.50
C HIS A 559 14.64 -1.41 -31.07
N GLN A 560 14.43 -1.13 -29.77
CA GLN A 560 14.38 0.25 -29.29
C GLN A 560 15.79 0.86 -29.32
N ASN A 561 15.97 1.93 -30.09
CA ASN A 561 17.24 2.55 -30.42
C ASN A 561 17.94 3.17 -29.20
N LEU A 562 18.75 2.39 -28.49
CA LEU A 562 19.79 2.93 -27.62
C LEU A 562 21.06 3.07 -28.46
N GLU A 563 21.31 4.27 -28.96
CA GLU A 563 22.55 4.56 -29.67
C GLU A 563 23.69 4.73 -28.67
N SER A 564 24.66 3.81 -28.70
CA SER A 564 25.90 3.95 -27.93
C SER A 564 26.56 5.30 -28.21
N GLN A 565 26.99 5.98 -27.15
CA GLN A 565 27.74 7.24 -27.20
C GLN A 565 29.26 7.02 -27.17
N MET A 566 29.71 5.77 -27.04
CA MET A 566 31.12 5.40 -26.96
C MET A 566 31.83 5.64 -28.30
N THR A 567 32.85 6.48 -28.29
CA THR A 567 33.66 6.80 -29.50
C THR A 567 35.01 6.08 -29.52
N SER A 568 35.49 5.66 -28.36
CA SER A 568 36.74 4.94 -28.15
C SER A 568 36.61 3.96 -26.98
N LEU A 569 37.36 2.87 -27.03
CA LEU A 569 37.41 1.85 -25.99
C LEU A 569 38.84 1.32 -25.89
N ASP A 570 39.51 1.63 -24.78
CA ASP A 570 40.84 1.08 -24.49
C ASP A 570 40.69 -0.23 -23.70
N ILE A 571 41.11 -1.31 -24.35
CA ILE A 571 41.12 -2.69 -23.85
C ILE A 571 42.46 -3.35 -24.12
N SER A 572 43.53 -2.55 -24.25
CA SER A 572 44.88 -3.02 -24.54
C SER A 572 45.48 -3.94 -23.46
N ASN A 573 44.90 -3.90 -22.26
CA ASN A 573 45.25 -4.74 -21.11
C ASN A 573 44.51 -6.08 -21.08
N PHE A 574 43.55 -6.34 -21.98
CA PHE A 574 42.75 -7.56 -21.93
C PHE A 574 43.57 -8.79 -22.35
N ASP A 575 43.72 -9.74 -21.44
CA ASP A 575 44.13 -11.10 -21.75
C ASP A 575 42.88 -11.94 -22.09
N THR A 576 42.75 -12.34 -23.35
CA THR A 576 41.62 -13.16 -23.82
C THR A 576 41.96 -14.64 -23.95
N SER A 577 43.14 -15.08 -23.49
CA SER A 577 43.64 -16.44 -23.73
C SER A 577 42.75 -17.54 -23.16
N ASN A 578 41.97 -17.27 -22.11
CA ASN A 578 41.03 -18.21 -21.51
C ASN A 578 39.57 -18.03 -21.97
N VAL A 579 39.28 -17.05 -22.82
CA VAL A 579 37.92 -16.74 -23.26
C VAL A 579 37.42 -17.83 -24.22
N LYS A 580 36.22 -18.34 -23.93
CA LYS A 580 35.53 -19.37 -24.72
C LYS A 580 34.44 -18.80 -25.62
N SER A 581 33.85 -17.67 -25.22
CA SER A 581 32.76 -17.04 -25.95
C SER A 581 32.85 -15.52 -25.96
N MET A 582 32.74 -14.95 -27.16
CA MET A 582 32.75 -13.50 -27.46
C MET A 582 31.49 -13.09 -28.20
N ASN A 583 30.39 -13.83 -28.02
CA ASN A 583 29.13 -13.59 -28.72
C ASN A 583 28.68 -12.14 -28.53
N SER A 584 28.43 -11.43 -29.62
CA SER A 584 27.94 -10.05 -29.61
C SER A 584 28.78 -9.04 -28.81
N MET A 585 30.03 -9.33 -28.43
CA MET A 585 30.80 -8.54 -27.44
C MET A 585 30.78 -7.02 -27.69
N PHE A 586 30.90 -6.59 -28.95
CA PHE A 586 30.93 -5.18 -29.37
C PHE A 586 29.68 -4.74 -30.17
N ALA A 587 28.62 -5.55 -30.19
CA ALA A 587 27.47 -5.31 -31.05
C ALA A 587 26.80 -3.95 -30.78
N LYS A 588 26.51 -3.19 -31.85
CA LYS A 588 25.86 -1.87 -31.83
C LYS A 588 26.63 -0.76 -31.12
N LEU A 589 27.97 -0.82 -31.07
CA LEU A 589 28.78 0.35 -30.73
C LEU A 589 28.87 1.32 -31.92
N LEU A 590 27.71 1.90 -32.29
CA LEU A 590 27.49 2.64 -33.55
C LEU A 590 28.38 3.86 -33.74
N LYS A 591 28.94 4.43 -32.66
CA LYS A 591 29.81 5.62 -32.69
C LYS A 591 31.29 5.31 -32.54
N LEU A 592 31.66 4.04 -32.35
CA LEU A 592 33.04 3.62 -32.19
C LEU A 592 33.81 3.87 -33.50
N GLU A 593 34.88 4.66 -33.44
CA GLU A 593 35.66 5.03 -34.64
C GLU A 593 36.90 4.15 -34.83
N GLN A 594 37.41 3.58 -33.75
CA GLN A 594 38.62 2.75 -33.71
C GLN A 594 38.49 1.66 -32.65
N LEU A 595 39.09 0.50 -32.91
CA LEU A 595 39.12 -0.63 -32.00
C LEU A 595 40.41 -1.43 -32.22
N ASP A 596 41.34 -1.39 -31.26
CA ASP A 596 42.54 -2.22 -31.29
C ASP A 596 42.30 -3.53 -30.52
N ILE A 597 42.26 -4.61 -31.28
CA ILE A 597 42.09 -6.00 -30.80
C ILE A 597 43.18 -6.90 -31.37
N SER A 598 44.28 -6.32 -31.85
CA SER A 598 45.37 -7.04 -32.51
C SER A 598 46.20 -7.92 -31.56
N HIS A 599 45.99 -7.79 -30.25
CA HIS A 599 46.64 -8.57 -29.20
C HIS A 599 45.76 -9.73 -28.69
N PHE A 600 44.49 -9.80 -29.10
CA PHE A 600 43.57 -10.83 -28.63
C PHE A 600 44.07 -12.22 -29.02
N ASN A 601 44.17 -13.10 -28.03
CA ASN A 601 44.32 -14.53 -28.25
C ASN A 601 42.93 -15.17 -28.31
N THR A 602 42.52 -15.60 -29.50
CA THR A 602 41.20 -16.21 -29.71
C THR A 602 41.24 -17.73 -29.85
N SER A 603 42.38 -18.38 -29.60
CA SER A 603 42.57 -19.81 -29.87
C SER A 603 41.60 -20.71 -29.10
N ASN A 604 41.05 -20.25 -27.98
CA ASN A 604 40.08 -20.99 -27.16
C ASN A 604 38.61 -20.60 -27.44
N VAL A 605 38.35 -19.64 -28.32
CA VAL A 605 37.00 -19.13 -28.59
C VAL A 605 36.26 -20.08 -29.53
N THR A 606 35.05 -20.47 -29.15
CA THR A 606 34.18 -21.37 -29.94
C THR A 606 32.97 -20.67 -30.57
N ASP A 607 32.56 -19.51 -30.02
CA ASP A 607 31.43 -18.69 -30.48
C ASP A 607 31.86 -17.21 -30.66
N MET A 608 31.75 -16.72 -31.89
CA MET A 608 32.00 -15.32 -32.29
C MET A 608 30.77 -14.71 -32.99
N ALA A 609 29.59 -15.32 -32.87
CA ALA A 609 28.40 -14.84 -33.56
C ALA A 609 28.08 -13.39 -33.14
N TYR A 610 27.81 -12.56 -34.14
CA TYR A 610 27.48 -11.14 -34.00
C TYR A 610 28.51 -10.26 -33.27
N MET A 611 29.76 -10.71 -33.07
CA MET A 611 30.77 -10.01 -32.26
C MET A 611 30.93 -8.52 -32.63
N PHE A 612 30.90 -8.19 -33.93
CA PHE A 612 31.03 -6.84 -34.49
C PHE A 612 29.76 -6.38 -35.24
N TYR A 613 28.60 -6.87 -34.84
CA TYR A 613 27.32 -6.54 -35.46
C TYR A 613 27.00 -5.05 -35.36
N GLU A 614 26.64 -4.41 -36.49
CA GLU A 614 26.31 -2.97 -36.59
C GLU A 614 27.41 -2.04 -36.00
N LEU A 615 28.68 -2.21 -36.41
CA LEU A 615 29.77 -1.24 -36.14
C LEU A 615 29.90 -0.21 -37.27
N ASP A 616 28.85 0.59 -37.47
CA ASP A 616 28.70 1.40 -38.69
C ASP A 616 29.71 2.53 -38.88
N ASN A 617 30.32 3.07 -37.82
CA ASN A 617 31.32 4.16 -37.91
C ASN A 617 32.78 3.68 -37.94
N LEU A 618 33.01 2.38 -37.77
CA LEU A 618 34.36 1.80 -37.80
C LEU A 618 34.84 1.72 -39.26
N LYS A 619 35.98 2.33 -39.58
CA LYS A 619 36.51 2.38 -40.96
C LYS A 619 37.40 1.19 -41.33
N GLU A 620 38.16 0.71 -40.36
CA GLU A 620 39.14 -0.34 -40.51
C GLU A 620 39.03 -1.28 -39.30
N LEU A 621 39.17 -2.57 -39.56
CA LEU A 621 39.18 -3.60 -38.52
C LEU A 621 40.16 -4.69 -38.91
N ASP A 622 41.23 -4.83 -38.13
CA ASP A 622 42.23 -5.88 -38.32
C ASP A 622 41.95 -7.06 -37.38
N VAL A 623 41.53 -8.17 -37.98
CA VAL A 623 41.31 -9.46 -37.30
C VAL A 623 42.25 -10.55 -37.84
N SER A 624 43.35 -10.16 -38.50
CA SER A 624 44.28 -11.09 -39.15
C SER A 624 45.02 -12.03 -38.20
N LYS A 625 45.06 -11.69 -36.91
CA LYS A 625 45.70 -12.51 -35.86
C LYS A 625 44.72 -13.42 -35.13
N PHE A 626 43.43 -13.38 -35.45
CA PHE A 626 42.44 -14.24 -34.82
C PHE A 626 42.69 -15.69 -35.24
N ASP A 627 42.98 -16.54 -34.26
CA ASP A 627 42.89 -17.99 -34.43
C ASP A 627 41.42 -18.39 -34.29
N THR A 628 40.77 -18.67 -35.41
CA THR A 628 39.38 -19.14 -35.46
C THR A 628 39.26 -20.65 -35.57
N SER A 629 40.35 -21.41 -35.38
CA SER A 629 40.38 -22.86 -35.61
C SER A 629 39.40 -23.65 -34.73
N ASN A 630 39.04 -23.11 -33.56
CA ASN A 630 38.04 -23.71 -32.66
C ASN A 630 36.63 -23.12 -32.80
N VAL A 631 36.44 -22.11 -33.65
CA VAL A 631 35.15 -21.44 -33.85
C VAL A 631 34.19 -22.34 -34.62
N THR A 632 32.99 -22.52 -34.09
CA THR A 632 31.92 -23.30 -34.71
C THR A 632 30.75 -22.44 -35.21
N ASP A 633 30.53 -21.27 -34.59
CA ASP A 633 29.50 -20.29 -34.95
C ASP A 633 30.13 -18.89 -35.08
N MET A 634 30.03 -18.32 -36.28
CA MET A 634 30.43 -16.94 -36.62
C MET A 634 29.30 -16.22 -37.36
N THR A 635 28.05 -16.64 -37.11
CA THR A 635 26.85 -16.06 -37.71
C THR A 635 26.84 -14.54 -37.51
N GLY A 636 26.71 -13.80 -38.59
CA GLY A 636 26.60 -12.34 -38.57
C GLY A 636 27.73 -11.60 -37.87
N MET A 637 28.94 -12.17 -37.78
CA MET A 637 30.07 -11.58 -37.06
C MET A 637 30.31 -10.11 -37.43
N PHE A 638 30.19 -9.73 -38.71
CA PHE A 638 30.31 -8.35 -39.21
C PHE A 638 28.99 -7.84 -39.84
N LEU A 639 27.85 -8.45 -39.52
CA LEU A 639 26.57 -8.11 -40.12
C LEU A 639 26.16 -6.67 -39.79
N SER A 640 25.78 -5.93 -40.83
CA SER A 640 25.13 -4.62 -40.76
C SER A 640 23.82 -4.70 -41.55
N PRO A 641 22.67 -4.97 -40.91
CA PRO A 641 21.42 -5.20 -41.63
C PRO A 641 21.00 -3.97 -42.43
N PHE A 642 20.40 -4.21 -43.59
CA PHE A 642 19.80 -3.17 -44.40
C PHE A 642 18.57 -2.59 -43.67
N GLN A 643 18.72 -1.41 -43.07
CA GLN A 643 17.57 -0.64 -42.58
C GLN A 643 16.98 0.15 -43.74
N ASN A 644 15.65 0.26 -43.82
CA ASN A 644 14.91 1.03 -44.84
C ASN A 644 15.22 2.56 -44.84
N SER A 645 16.21 3.01 -44.07
CA SER A 645 16.72 4.37 -44.08
C SER A 645 17.91 4.49 -45.04
N ILE A 646 17.71 5.26 -46.11
CA ILE A 646 18.63 5.48 -47.24
C ILE A 646 19.97 6.13 -46.82
N THR A 647 20.17 6.48 -45.55
CA THR A 647 21.28 7.34 -45.10
C THR A 647 22.41 6.65 -44.30
N LYS A 648 22.29 5.38 -43.92
CA LYS A 648 23.34 4.71 -43.12
C LYS A 648 24.12 3.68 -43.95
N LYS A 649 25.34 4.06 -44.34
CA LYS A 649 26.33 3.17 -44.97
C LYS A 649 27.22 2.62 -43.86
N ASN A 650 27.49 1.32 -43.85
CA ASN A 650 28.57 0.78 -43.03
C ASN A 650 29.91 1.36 -43.51
N ALA A 651 30.76 1.85 -42.59
CA ALA A 651 32.00 2.54 -42.92
C ALA A 651 33.21 1.63 -43.17
N ILE A 652 33.10 0.31 -42.95
CA ILE A 652 34.24 -0.62 -43.12
C ILE A 652 34.59 -0.70 -44.60
N GLU A 653 35.74 -0.14 -44.98
CA GLU A 653 36.27 -0.19 -46.35
C GLU A 653 37.24 -1.34 -46.57
N THR A 654 37.96 -1.74 -45.51
CA THR A 654 38.92 -2.84 -45.52
C THR A 654 38.68 -3.76 -44.34
N LEU A 655 38.74 -5.07 -44.60
CA LEU A 655 38.55 -6.11 -43.60
C LEU A 655 39.58 -7.23 -43.83
N ASN A 656 40.58 -7.30 -42.96
CA ASN A 656 41.65 -8.29 -43.08
C ASN A 656 41.30 -9.56 -42.29
N ILE A 657 40.82 -10.58 -43.00
CA ILE A 657 40.43 -11.90 -42.45
C ILE A 657 41.44 -13.00 -42.75
N SER A 658 42.66 -12.67 -43.16
CA SER A 658 43.66 -13.66 -43.62
C SER A 658 44.07 -14.71 -42.59
N GLY A 659 43.85 -14.47 -41.29
CA GLY A 659 44.11 -15.42 -40.21
C GLY A 659 43.02 -16.46 -39.99
N PHE A 660 41.87 -16.34 -40.65
CA PHE A 660 40.72 -17.17 -40.33
C PHE A 660 40.93 -18.61 -40.77
N ASN A 661 40.80 -19.55 -39.83
CA ASN A 661 40.65 -20.96 -40.10
C ASN A 661 39.19 -21.35 -39.92
N THR A 662 38.49 -21.65 -41.01
CA THR A 662 37.04 -21.97 -40.98
C THR A 662 36.74 -23.47 -40.98
N SER A 663 37.75 -24.35 -40.88
CA SER A 663 37.59 -25.82 -41.02
C SER A 663 36.69 -26.48 -39.96
N ASN A 664 36.38 -25.78 -38.86
CA ASN A 664 35.44 -26.23 -37.83
C ASN A 664 34.13 -25.45 -37.81
N VAL A 665 33.97 -24.46 -38.68
CA VAL A 665 32.78 -23.61 -38.72
C VAL A 665 31.60 -24.39 -39.31
N THR A 666 30.48 -24.35 -38.61
CA THR A 666 29.22 -24.96 -39.05
C THR A 666 28.17 -23.92 -39.44
N LYS A 667 28.29 -22.69 -38.91
CA LYS A 667 27.37 -21.58 -39.15
C LYS A 667 28.12 -20.28 -39.40
N MET A 668 27.88 -19.67 -40.56
CA MET A 668 28.44 -18.36 -40.96
C MET A 668 27.40 -17.52 -41.73
N GLY A 669 26.11 -17.77 -41.50
CA GLY A 669 25.03 -17.02 -42.13
C GLY A 669 25.22 -15.52 -41.90
N GLY A 670 25.17 -14.73 -42.97
CA GLY A 670 25.27 -13.27 -42.90
C GLY A 670 26.59 -12.70 -42.40
N ILE A 671 27.69 -13.47 -42.32
CA ILE A 671 28.95 -13.00 -41.73
C ILE A 671 29.43 -11.64 -42.27
N PHE A 672 29.27 -11.36 -43.57
CA PHE A 672 29.66 -10.09 -44.20
C PHE A 672 28.46 -9.25 -44.66
N SER A 673 27.24 -9.63 -44.29
CA SER A 673 26.03 -9.02 -44.84
C SER A 673 25.96 -7.52 -44.53
N GLY A 674 25.72 -6.72 -45.58
CA GLY A 674 25.53 -5.28 -45.51
C GLY A 674 26.78 -4.45 -45.26
N LEU A 675 27.98 -5.01 -45.41
CA LEU A 675 29.24 -4.26 -45.54
C LEU A 675 29.30 -3.52 -46.89
N THR A 676 28.40 -2.55 -47.08
CA THR A 676 28.14 -1.88 -48.37
C THR A 676 29.33 -1.11 -48.94
N SER A 677 30.34 -0.76 -48.13
CA SER A 677 31.57 -0.06 -48.54
C SER A 677 32.73 -0.99 -48.92
N LEU A 678 32.58 -2.29 -48.69
CA LEU A 678 33.65 -3.26 -48.90
C LEU A 678 33.87 -3.50 -50.40
N LYS A 679 35.08 -3.18 -50.90
CA LYS A 679 35.45 -3.29 -52.32
C LYS A 679 36.10 -4.62 -52.67
N GLU A 680 36.86 -5.17 -51.72
CA GLU A 680 37.63 -6.40 -51.86
C GLU A 680 37.43 -7.26 -50.62
N LEU A 681 37.38 -8.57 -50.82
CA LEU A 681 37.20 -9.55 -49.76
C LEU A 681 37.87 -10.86 -50.16
N ASP A 682 38.95 -11.23 -49.46
CA ASP A 682 39.69 -12.46 -49.73
C ASP A 682 39.20 -13.61 -48.85
N VAL A 683 38.41 -14.50 -49.44
CA VAL A 683 37.88 -15.72 -48.79
C VAL A 683 38.48 -17.00 -49.38
N ARG A 684 39.55 -16.90 -50.17
CA ARG A 684 40.13 -18.06 -50.88
C ARG A 684 40.64 -19.15 -49.94
N HIS A 685 41.02 -18.79 -48.72
CA HIS A 685 41.55 -19.71 -47.74
C HIS A 685 40.46 -20.36 -46.86
N PHE A 686 39.18 -20.03 -47.06
CA PHE A 686 38.09 -20.60 -46.29
C PHE A 686 37.85 -22.06 -46.66
N ASP A 687 37.87 -22.94 -45.66
CA ASP A 687 37.30 -24.29 -45.72
C ASP A 687 35.84 -24.22 -45.27
N THR A 688 34.91 -24.40 -46.20
CA THR A 688 33.47 -24.39 -45.91
C THR A 688 32.85 -25.78 -45.84
N SER A 689 33.66 -26.85 -45.88
CA SER A 689 33.18 -28.23 -46.01
C SER A 689 32.26 -28.68 -44.87
N LYS A 690 32.34 -28.06 -43.68
CA LYS A 690 31.45 -28.35 -42.54
C LYS A 690 30.29 -27.36 -42.39
N VAL A 691 30.23 -26.32 -43.23
CA VAL A 691 29.24 -25.26 -43.10
C VAL A 691 27.88 -25.75 -43.56
N THR A 692 26.89 -25.63 -42.66
CA THR A 692 25.50 -25.97 -42.93
C THR A 692 24.65 -24.72 -43.18
N LEU A 693 24.93 -23.61 -42.48
CA LEU A 693 24.21 -22.34 -42.62
C LEU A 693 25.13 -21.25 -43.17
N MET A 694 24.88 -20.81 -44.41
CA MET A 694 25.60 -19.72 -45.09
C MET A 694 24.64 -18.76 -45.83
N ASN A 695 23.37 -18.74 -45.42
CA ASN A 695 22.38 -17.81 -45.95
C ASN A 695 22.84 -16.36 -45.79
N SER A 696 22.54 -15.53 -46.78
CA SER A 696 22.87 -14.10 -46.78
C SER A 696 24.35 -13.76 -46.55
N MET A 697 25.29 -14.70 -46.70
CA MET A 697 26.71 -14.51 -46.36
C MET A 697 27.32 -13.24 -46.97
N PHE A 698 26.99 -12.96 -48.23
CA PHE A 698 27.44 -11.82 -49.01
C PHE A 698 26.27 -10.90 -49.40
N TYR A 699 25.22 -10.83 -48.58
CA TYR A 699 24.03 -10.01 -48.85
C TYR A 699 24.37 -8.52 -48.83
N ASN A 700 23.85 -7.75 -49.78
CA ASN A 700 23.96 -6.28 -49.84
C ASN A 700 25.40 -5.72 -49.80
N LEU A 701 26.36 -6.42 -50.41
CA LEU A 701 27.74 -5.94 -50.59
C LEU A 701 27.84 -5.04 -51.83
N LYS A 702 27.24 -3.85 -51.74
CA LYS A 702 27.03 -2.97 -52.92
C LYS A 702 28.30 -2.58 -53.66
N ASP A 703 29.44 -2.39 -53.00
CA ASP A 703 30.69 -1.97 -53.65
C ASP A 703 31.59 -3.15 -54.09
N LEU A 704 31.22 -4.40 -53.77
CA LEU A 704 31.98 -5.59 -54.13
C LEU A 704 31.78 -5.95 -55.62
N LYS A 705 32.89 -6.04 -56.37
CA LYS A 705 32.87 -6.36 -57.81
C LYS A 705 33.28 -7.79 -58.15
N THR A 706 34.16 -8.36 -57.35
CA THR A 706 34.76 -9.67 -57.60
C THR A 706 34.77 -10.49 -56.32
N ILE A 707 34.47 -11.77 -56.43
CA ILE A 707 34.63 -12.73 -55.33
C ILE A 707 35.22 -14.03 -55.85
N ASP A 708 36.20 -14.58 -55.13
CA ASP A 708 36.80 -15.87 -55.45
C ASP A 708 36.33 -16.92 -54.43
N LEU A 709 35.49 -17.83 -54.90
CA LEU A 709 34.90 -18.93 -54.13
C LEU A 709 35.50 -20.28 -54.55
N SER A 710 36.65 -20.30 -55.24
CA SER A 710 37.22 -21.52 -55.84
C SER A 710 37.46 -22.67 -54.84
N ASN A 711 37.67 -22.36 -53.56
CA ASN A 711 37.87 -23.35 -52.50
C ASN A 711 36.62 -23.65 -51.67
N PHE A 712 35.47 -23.03 -51.97
CA PHE A 712 34.23 -23.30 -51.24
C PHE A 712 33.71 -24.70 -51.57
N ASP A 713 33.45 -25.49 -50.54
CA ASP A 713 32.66 -26.71 -50.57
C ASP A 713 31.30 -26.44 -49.93
N THR A 714 30.25 -26.35 -50.75
CA THR A 714 28.89 -26.00 -50.33
C THR A 714 27.98 -27.22 -50.25
N ARG A 715 28.49 -28.43 -50.47
CA ARG A 715 27.67 -29.65 -50.59
C ARG A 715 26.97 -30.02 -49.27
N ASN A 716 27.53 -29.61 -48.14
CA ASN A 716 26.94 -29.78 -46.81
C ASN A 716 26.04 -28.60 -46.38
N ALA A 717 25.97 -27.53 -47.18
CA ALA A 717 25.11 -26.40 -46.89
C ALA A 717 23.64 -26.83 -47.00
N THR A 718 22.87 -26.60 -45.94
CA THR A 718 21.42 -26.83 -45.89
C THR A 718 20.64 -25.55 -46.15
N ASN A 719 21.25 -24.39 -45.93
CA ASN A 719 20.64 -23.09 -46.22
C ASN A 719 21.64 -22.09 -46.84
N MET A 720 21.42 -21.75 -48.11
CA MET A 720 22.16 -20.72 -48.86
C MET A 720 21.25 -19.56 -49.30
N THR A 721 20.09 -19.39 -48.66
CA THR A 721 19.06 -18.43 -49.08
C THR A 721 19.62 -17.02 -49.18
N GLY A 722 19.42 -16.36 -50.34
CA GLY A 722 19.76 -14.95 -50.53
C GLY A 722 21.24 -14.62 -50.37
N MET A 723 22.15 -15.59 -50.58
CA MET A 723 23.59 -15.44 -50.33
C MET A 723 24.23 -14.19 -50.94
N PHE A 724 23.81 -13.76 -52.14
CA PHE A 724 24.27 -12.56 -52.85
C PHE A 724 23.16 -11.55 -53.12
N GLU A 725 22.02 -11.65 -52.42
CA GLU A 725 20.88 -10.78 -52.69
C GLU A 725 21.26 -9.31 -52.39
N TYR A 726 20.91 -8.40 -53.30
CA TYR A 726 21.29 -6.97 -53.30
C TYR A 726 22.79 -6.64 -53.44
N THR A 727 23.64 -7.59 -53.81
CA THR A 727 25.07 -7.36 -54.07
C THR A 727 25.31 -6.85 -55.50
N THR A 728 24.68 -5.71 -55.82
CA THR A 728 24.35 -5.27 -57.19
C THR A 728 25.53 -5.04 -58.14
N ASN A 729 26.75 -4.79 -57.64
CA ASN A 729 27.92 -4.52 -58.48
C ASN A 729 28.80 -5.75 -58.76
N LEU A 730 28.40 -6.95 -58.34
CA LEU A 730 29.15 -8.16 -58.59
C LEU A 730 29.16 -8.52 -60.09
N ASP A 731 30.35 -8.48 -60.68
CA ASP A 731 30.62 -8.69 -62.11
C ASP A 731 31.50 -9.90 -62.39
N THR A 732 32.23 -10.40 -61.38
CA THR A 732 33.15 -11.54 -61.55
C THR A 732 33.07 -12.49 -60.36
N MET A 733 32.97 -13.77 -60.64
CA MET A 733 33.04 -14.83 -59.64
C MET A 733 34.03 -15.90 -60.10
N VAL A 734 34.86 -16.40 -59.20
CA VAL A 734 35.65 -17.61 -59.45
C VAL A 734 34.98 -18.76 -58.71
N LEU A 735 34.60 -19.82 -59.43
CA LEU A 735 33.87 -20.95 -58.88
C LEU A 735 34.73 -22.22 -58.91
N GLY A 736 34.62 -23.03 -57.85
CA GLY A 736 35.31 -24.30 -57.69
C GLY A 736 34.43 -25.50 -58.00
N PRO A 737 35.02 -26.71 -58.10
CA PRO A 737 34.27 -27.92 -58.42
C PRO A 737 33.26 -28.34 -57.34
N ASN A 738 33.42 -27.85 -56.11
CA ASN A 738 32.51 -28.12 -54.99
C ASN A 738 31.61 -26.93 -54.63
N THR A 739 31.67 -25.83 -55.40
CA THR A 739 30.90 -24.59 -55.17
C THR A 739 29.51 -24.70 -55.82
N ILE A 740 28.71 -25.66 -55.36
CA ILE A 740 27.37 -25.93 -55.92
C ILE A 740 26.34 -24.99 -55.28
N PHE A 741 25.58 -24.28 -56.10
CA PHE A 741 24.54 -23.39 -55.60
C PHE A 741 23.23 -24.14 -55.33
N GLN A 742 22.52 -23.73 -54.28
CA GLN A 742 21.10 -24.05 -54.12
C GLN A 742 20.25 -23.06 -54.94
N ASN A 743 19.06 -23.48 -55.38
CA ASN A 743 18.11 -22.60 -56.08
C ASN A 743 17.61 -21.40 -55.24
N THR A 744 17.90 -21.39 -53.93
CA THR A 744 17.62 -20.28 -53.01
C THR A 744 18.69 -19.18 -53.05
N VAL A 745 19.83 -19.42 -53.71
CA VAL A 745 20.86 -18.42 -53.97
C VAL A 745 20.32 -17.40 -54.97
N LYS A 746 20.50 -16.12 -54.65
CA LYS A 746 20.12 -15.01 -55.53
C LYS A 746 21.34 -14.21 -55.90
N LEU A 747 21.76 -14.33 -57.15
CA LEU A 747 22.74 -13.43 -57.76
C LEU A 747 22.03 -12.16 -58.29
N PRO A 748 22.71 -11.01 -58.35
CA PRO A 748 22.11 -9.79 -58.91
C PRO A 748 21.79 -9.99 -60.39
N GLU A 749 20.69 -9.44 -60.91
CA GLU A 749 20.44 -9.43 -62.37
C GLU A 749 20.85 -8.08 -62.96
N LYS A 750 21.63 -8.09 -64.05
CA LYS A 750 22.13 -6.88 -64.73
C LYS A 750 21.77 -6.92 -66.21
N THR A 751 20.55 -6.47 -66.55
CA THR A 751 20.02 -6.46 -67.93
C THR A 751 20.03 -5.07 -68.57
N THR A 752 20.49 -4.05 -67.85
CA THR A 752 20.62 -2.68 -68.34
C THR A 752 22.00 -2.44 -68.94
N SER A 753 22.07 -1.72 -70.07
CA SER A 753 23.32 -1.33 -70.73
C SER A 753 24.34 -0.77 -69.72
N PRO A 754 25.62 -1.20 -69.78
CA PRO A 754 26.25 -2.00 -70.85
C PRO A 754 26.05 -3.52 -70.73
N TYR A 755 25.35 -4.04 -69.73
CA TYR A 755 25.26 -5.49 -69.50
C TYR A 755 24.19 -6.17 -70.36
N THR A 756 24.44 -7.40 -70.80
CA THR A 756 23.47 -8.21 -71.56
C THR A 756 22.56 -9.05 -70.65
N GLY A 757 22.94 -9.23 -69.37
CA GLY A 757 22.32 -10.17 -68.44
C GLY A 757 23.05 -11.50 -68.33
N LYS A 758 23.91 -11.84 -69.31
CA LYS A 758 24.59 -13.13 -69.38
C LYS A 758 25.85 -13.22 -68.51
N TRP A 759 26.24 -14.45 -68.21
CA TRP A 759 27.54 -14.80 -67.64
C TRP A 759 28.34 -15.68 -68.60
N THR A 760 29.63 -15.39 -68.76
CA THR A 760 30.57 -16.14 -69.59
C THR A 760 31.64 -16.78 -68.70
N GLY A 761 31.81 -18.10 -68.81
CA GLY A 761 32.77 -18.88 -68.02
C GLY A 761 33.99 -19.37 -68.82
N PRO A 762 34.77 -20.33 -68.29
CA PRO A 762 35.91 -20.92 -68.98
C PRO A 762 35.52 -21.66 -70.27
N SER A 763 36.47 -21.80 -71.19
CA SER A 763 36.33 -22.68 -72.36
C SER A 763 37.10 -23.99 -72.16
N ILE A 764 36.57 -25.08 -72.69
CA ILE A 764 37.33 -26.31 -72.88
C ILE A 764 38.20 -26.07 -74.12
N SER A 765 39.45 -26.54 -74.11
CA SER A 765 40.41 -26.31 -75.20
C SER A 765 39.80 -26.59 -76.59
N GLY A 766 39.58 -25.54 -77.38
CA GLY A 766 39.00 -25.61 -78.73
C GLY A 766 37.49 -25.34 -78.84
N THR A 767 36.79 -24.99 -77.75
CA THR A 767 35.37 -24.62 -77.76
C THR A 767 35.15 -23.14 -77.45
N HIS A 768 33.95 -22.64 -77.73
CA HIS A 768 33.50 -21.35 -77.18
C HIS A 768 33.44 -21.42 -75.65
N PRO A 769 33.61 -20.27 -74.95
CA PRO A 769 33.32 -20.14 -73.52
C PRO A 769 31.91 -20.67 -73.19
N VAL A 770 31.73 -21.25 -72.01
CA VAL A 770 30.37 -21.57 -71.52
C VAL A 770 29.60 -20.27 -71.27
N GLU A 771 28.35 -20.21 -71.70
CA GLU A 771 27.46 -19.04 -71.50
C GLU A 771 26.24 -19.45 -70.68
N TYR A 772 25.78 -18.56 -69.81
CA TYR A 772 24.52 -18.66 -69.08
C TYR A 772 23.69 -17.42 -69.37
N ASP A 773 22.44 -17.60 -69.79
CA ASP A 773 21.56 -16.52 -70.27
C ASP A 773 21.13 -15.52 -69.20
N SER A 774 21.24 -15.89 -67.92
CA SER A 774 20.86 -15.09 -66.75
C SER A 774 21.67 -15.50 -65.52
N SER A 775 21.54 -14.73 -64.44
CA SER A 775 22.14 -15.11 -63.16
C SER A 775 21.40 -16.30 -62.54
N LEU A 776 20.07 -16.40 -62.76
CA LEU A 776 19.28 -17.58 -62.39
C LEU A 776 19.74 -18.86 -63.10
N SER A 777 20.05 -18.81 -64.41
CA SER A 777 20.57 -19.98 -65.13
C SER A 777 21.95 -20.40 -64.60
N LEU A 778 22.84 -19.45 -64.31
CA LEU A 778 24.15 -19.79 -63.69
C LEU A 778 23.97 -20.51 -62.35
N VAL A 779 23.04 -20.04 -61.50
CA VAL A 779 22.74 -20.68 -60.20
C VAL A 779 22.18 -22.09 -60.38
N ASN A 780 21.27 -22.30 -61.34
CA ASN A 780 20.58 -23.59 -61.49
C ASN A 780 21.39 -24.63 -62.28
N GLU A 781 22.29 -24.20 -63.15
CA GLU A 781 22.96 -25.06 -64.14
C GLU A 781 24.45 -25.28 -63.88
N TYR A 782 25.11 -24.48 -63.03
CA TYR A 782 26.48 -24.75 -62.63
C TYR A 782 26.56 -26.00 -61.73
N ASP A 783 27.20 -27.05 -62.24
CA ASP A 783 27.30 -28.36 -61.59
C ASP A 783 28.71 -28.69 -61.05
N GLY A 784 29.65 -27.75 -61.17
CA GLY A 784 31.05 -27.91 -60.74
C GLY A 784 31.97 -28.56 -61.78
N ALA A 785 31.49 -28.95 -62.96
CA ALA A 785 32.32 -29.64 -63.96
C ALA A 785 33.37 -28.73 -64.64
N LEU A 786 33.11 -27.42 -64.75
CA LEU A 786 34.01 -26.42 -65.32
C LEU A 786 34.38 -25.33 -64.30
N PRO A 787 35.24 -25.62 -63.30
CA PRO A 787 35.68 -24.58 -62.38
C PRO A 787 36.50 -23.51 -63.09
N GLY A 788 36.41 -22.27 -62.62
CA GLY A 788 37.17 -21.13 -63.14
C GLY A 788 36.44 -19.81 -63.01
N THR A 789 36.84 -18.82 -63.82
CA THR A 789 36.33 -17.45 -63.74
C THR A 789 35.10 -17.26 -64.60
N TYR A 790 34.03 -16.78 -63.99
CA TYR A 790 32.76 -16.39 -64.59
C TYR A 790 32.62 -14.87 -64.54
N ILE A 791 32.44 -14.25 -65.71
CA ILE A 791 32.42 -12.79 -65.89
C ILE A 791 31.09 -12.41 -66.53
N ARG A 792 30.50 -11.29 -66.11
CA ARG A 792 29.34 -10.73 -66.80
C ARG A 792 29.68 -10.26 -68.20
N GLU A 793 28.83 -10.60 -69.15
CA GLU A 793 28.94 -10.11 -70.52
C GLU A 793 28.48 -8.64 -70.62
N VAL A 794 29.26 -7.85 -71.36
CA VAL A 794 28.97 -6.45 -71.70
C VAL A 794 28.87 -6.30 -73.22
N GLN A 795 27.98 -5.41 -73.67
CA GLN A 795 27.70 -5.09 -75.08
C GLN A 795 28.83 -4.35 -75.79
#